data_AF-A0A7V2QDS9-F1
#
_entry.id   AF-A0A7V2QDS9-F1
#
_cell.length_a   1.000
_cell.length_b   1.000
_cell.length_c   1.000
_cell.angle_alpha   90.00
_cell.angle_beta   90.00
_cell.angle_gamma   90.00
#
_symmetry.space_group_name_H-M   'P 1'
#
loop_
_entity.id
_entity.type
_entity.pdbx_description
1 polymer ?
#
loop_
_entity_poly.entity_id
_entity_poly.type
_entity_poly.pdbx_seq_one_letter_code
_entity_poly.pdbx_strand_id
1 'polypeptide(L)'
;MKSEFILALNQICADRNLSQEVVLEAIKSALVRAYQRDTGAPAGQNVQVKIDLRTGGVRIYAERLVVAEVTDPKTEISLEDARKIKPDAEVGERIMVEDTPANFGRIAAQTARQVILQRIREAEREAQYNHFREQEGELVYGTVQSVSPHQVTLRLGRTEAIMPRKEQVPGERYNLHDRIRAYVLEVRKTPRGPEIIVSRSHKKMLRRLLELEVPEIANGTVEIKAIAREAGSRSKVAVAARQPGVDPVGACVGMRGIRIQSIVKELGGEKVDIIEWSPDPVTFIAKALSPAKVLSVMLEEDPVEGRTANVVVPDDQLSLAIGRAGQNARLAAKLTGWRIDIQSVTEAVEWAIQKINEDPELLNSLGPTAERLPTVVAALRHHKEEGLPYNLEEMAAMREVIEAVRRHYISMRDAERARLAAQEAARRAALEEARAAREAEIQAAKARIPPAAYDIPITEIGLSQRVLGHLQRGGIENVGQLMEHLAEGDEGLLKLDGIGPKALSEVHNALDQLDLPPAEPKEEVTPAEAAPVTEAPVAEEKEPVAEAAPLAEPPAPPAEEVPTEAIAPPVEEAPAEAPPSTPEEAVEEKPEEEEEALEEIWEEVLEEEEEEEEEVIEILQQKKKRPKRPKRQLVYDEELGRVVAIRRHRRGELDEDWLLEEDWEDLA
;
A
#
# COMPACT_ATOMS: atom_id res chain seq x y z
N MET A 1 -61.96 0.08 2.24
CA MET A 1 -61.06 -1.09 2.46
C MET A 1 -59.78 -0.87 1.65
N LYS A 2 -58.61 -1.07 2.26
CA LYS A 2 -57.35 -1.20 1.52
C LYS A 2 -57.37 -2.57 0.83
N SER A 3 -56.90 -2.64 -0.41
CA SER A 3 -56.85 -3.91 -1.16
C SER A 3 -55.94 -4.92 -0.47
N GLU A 4 -56.31 -6.20 -0.46
CA GLU A 4 -55.42 -7.29 -0.03
C GLU A 4 -54.11 -7.27 -0.83
N PHE A 5 -54.16 -6.91 -2.12
CA PHE A 5 -52.97 -6.75 -2.95
C PHE A 5 -52.03 -5.64 -2.47
N ILE A 6 -52.55 -4.45 -2.12
CA ILE A 6 -51.74 -3.35 -1.56
C ILE A 6 -51.19 -3.74 -0.20
N LEU A 7 -52.00 -4.37 0.65
CA LEU A 7 -51.56 -4.79 1.99
C LEU A 7 -50.42 -5.79 1.90
N ALA A 8 -50.54 -6.83 1.06
CA ALA A 8 -49.48 -7.81 0.84
C ALA A 8 -48.23 -7.20 0.19
N LEU A 9 -48.39 -6.34 -0.83
CA LEU A 9 -47.27 -5.66 -1.48
C LEU A 9 -46.53 -4.75 -0.50
N ASN A 10 -47.25 -3.92 0.27
CA ASN A 10 -46.66 -3.01 1.24
C ASN A 10 -45.99 -3.77 2.39
N GLN A 11 -46.57 -4.88 2.85
CA GLN A 11 -45.95 -5.74 3.86
C GLN A 11 -44.63 -6.32 3.35
N ILE A 12 -44.62 -6.93 2.16
CA ILE A 12 -43.38 -7.48 1.56
C ILE A 12 -42.33 -6.38 1.34
N CYS A 13 -42.75 -5.19 0.93
CA CYS A 13 -41.85 -4.05 0.74
C CYS A 13 -41.26 -3.55 2.08
N ALA A 14 -42.07 -3.45 3.13
CA ALA A 14 -41.63 -3.04 4.47
C ALA A 14 -40.70 -4.08 5.10
N ASP A 15 -41.09 -5.35 5.11
CA ASP A 15 -40.33 -6.46 5.71
C ASP A 15 -38.93 -6.63 5.08
N ARG A 16 -38.76 -6.20 3.82
CA ARG A 16 -37.53 -6.36 3.01
C ARG A 16 -36.88 -5.03 2.61
N ASN A 17 -37.32 -3.92 3.20
CA ASN A 17 -36.77 -2.58 3.00
C ASN A 17 -36.70 -2.13 1.52
N LEU A 18 -37.69 -2.52 0.72
CA LEU A 18 -37.83 -2.23 -0.70
C LEU A 18 -38.77 -1.02 -0.93
N SER A 19 -38.46 -0.18 -1.92
CA SER A 19 -39.41 0.86 -2.37
C SER A 19 -40.55 0.24 -3.20
N GLN A 20 -41.79 0.54 -2.80
CA GLN A 20 -43.00 0.08 -3.50
C GLN A 20 -43.02 0.52 -4.96
N GLU A 21 -42.57 1.74 -5.26
CA GLU A 21 -42.58 2.33 -6.60
C GLU A 21 -41.64 1.55 -7.55
N VAL A 22 -40.42 1.26 -7.08
CA VAL A 22 -39.40 0.49 -7.82
C VAL A 22 -39.86 -0.94 -8.11
N VAL A 23 -40.62 -1.55 -7.18
CA VAL A 23 -41.22 -2.88 -7.38
C VAL A 23 -42.36 -2.80 -8.40
N LEU A 24 -43.24 -1.81 -8.31
CA LEU A 24 -44.35 -1.62 -9.27
C LEU A 24 -43.84 -1.34 -10.70
N GLU A 25 -42.79 -0.54 -10.86
CA GLU A 25 -42.16 -0.27 -12.15
C GLU A 25 -41.47 -1.51 -12.74
N ALA A 26 -40.79 -2.29 -11.90
CA ALA A 26 -40.22 -3.57 -12.30
C ALA A 26 -41.31 -4.56 -12.76
N ILE A 27 -42.45 -4.59 -12.07
CA ILE A 27 -43.59 -5.44 -12.47
C ILE A 27 -44.15 -4.95 -13.81
N LYS A 28 -44.43 -3.64 -13.99
CA LYS A 28 -44.92 -3.09 -15.27
C LYS A 28 -44.00 -3.43 -16.44
N SER A 29 -42.70 -3.21 -16.32
CA SER A 29 -41.72 -3.47 -17.39
C SER A 29 -41.59 -4.97 -17.71
N ALA A 30 -41.70 -5.85 -16.72
CA ALA A 30 -41.75 -7.29 -16.95
C ALA A 30 -43.06 -7.75 -17.60
N LEU A 31 -44.20 -7.13 -17.25
CA LEU A 31 -45.50 -7.40 -17.87
C LEU A 31 -45.54 -6.98 -19.35
N VAL A 32 -44.90 -5.86 -19.72
CA VAL A 32 -44.70 -5.49 -21.14
C VAL A 32 -43.98 -6.60 -21.90
N ARG A 33 -42.85 -7.09 -21.35
CA ARG A 33 -42.08 -8.19 -21.97
C ARG A 33 -42.87 -9.50 -22.04
N ALA A 34 -43.69 -9.80 -21.02
CA ALA A 34 -44.55 -10.97 -21.02
C ALA A 34 -45.64 -10.87 -22.10
N TYR A 35 -46.28 -9.72 -22.26
CA TYR A 35 -47.26 -9.45 -23.31
C TYR A 35 -46.66 -9.56 -24.72
N GLN A 36 -45.49 -8.94 -24.95
CA GLN A 36 -44.79 -9.03 -26.24
C GLN A 36 -44.50 -10.49 -26.63
N ARG A 37 -44.11 -11.32 -25.64
CA ARG A 37 -43.83 -12.75 -25.85
C ARG A 37 -45.09 -13.59 -26.11
N ASP A 38 -46.19 -13.30 -25.43
CA ASP A 38 -47.46 -14.03 -25.52
C ASP A 38 -48.22 -13.72 -26.82
N THR A 39 -48.24 -12.45 -27.22
CA THR A 39 -48.94 -11.98 -28.44
C THR A 39 -48.09 -12.00 -29.70
N GLY A 40 -46.76 -12.09 -29.58
CA GLY A 40 -45.83 -11.94 -30.70
C GLY A 40 -45.81 -10.52 -31.28
N ALA A 41 -46.08 -9.51 -30.45
CA ALA A 41 -46.02 -8.10 -30.82
C ALA A 41 -44.58 -7.67 -31.19
N PRO A 42 -44.37 -6.81 -32.20
CA PRO A 42 -43.04 -6.33 -32.56
C PRO A 42 -42.34 -5.61 -31.40
N ALA A 43 -41.03 -5.83 -31.24
CA ALA A 43 -40.24 -5.25 -30.14
C ALA A 43 -40.21 -3.71 -30.12
N GLY A 44 -40.54 -3.05 -31.25
CA GLY A 44 -40.65 -1.60 -31.37
C GLY A 44 -42.07 -1.04 -31.12
N GLN A 45 -43.07 -1.87 -30.80
CA GLN A 45 -44.41 -1.41 -30.46
C GLN A 45 -44.43 -0.88 -29.02
N ASN A 46 -44.88 0.37 -28.83
CA ASN A 46 -45.00 0.96 -27.50
C ASN A 46 -46.17 0.33 -26.74
N VAL A 47 -45.90 -0.21 -25.55
CA VAL A 47 -46.91 -0.90 -24.73
C VAL A 47 -46.84 -0.36 -23.31
N GLN A 48 -47.98 0.12 -22.81
CA GLN A 48 -48.13 0.64 -21.45
C GLN A 48 -48.98 -0.31 -20.61
N VAL A 49 -48.48 -0.65 -19.43
CA VAL A 49 -49.20 -1.47 -18.45
C VAL A 49 -49.70 -0.59 -17.31
N LYS A 50 -51.03 -0.55 -17.13
CA LYS A 50 -51.68 0.07 -15.98
C LYS A 50 -52.10 -1.02 -15.00
N ILE A 51 -51.66 -0.90 -13.76
CA ILE A 51 -52.03 -1.78 -12.65
C ILE A 51 -52.95 -0.99 -11.75
N ASP A 52 -54.20 -1.40 -11.60
CA ASP A 52 -55.09 -0.85 -10.58
C ASP A 52 -54.67 -1.39 -9.22
N LEU A 53 -54.05 -0.52 -8.42
CA LEU A 53 -53.62 -0.85 -7.07
C LEU A 53 -54.78 -1.37 -6.21
N ARG A 54 -56.02 -0.90 -6.40
CA ARG A 54 -57.16 -1.27 -5.54
C ARG A 54 -57.68 -2.69 -5.79
N THR A 55 -57.46 -3.25 -6.97
CA THR A 55 -57.95 -4.59 -7.34
C THR A 55 -56.84 -5.58 -7.69
N GLY A 56 -55.61 -5.10 -7.92
CA GLY A 56 -54.55 -5.89 -8.56
C GLY A 56 -54.79 -6.12 -10.07
N GLY A 57 -55.85 -5.53 -10.63
CA GLY A 57 -56.20 -5.69 -12.05
C GLY A 57 -55.16 -5.07 -12.97
N VAL A 58 -54.71 -5.85 -13.95
CA VAL A 58 -53.74 -5.44 -14.96
C VAL A 58 -54.47 -5.15 -16.27
N ARG A 59 -54.27 -3.94 -16.82
CA ARG A 59 -54.70 -3.57 -18.17
C ARG A 59 -53.50 -3.20 -19.03
N ILE A 60 -53.51 -3.68 -20.26
CA ILE A 60 -52.47 -3.46 -21.25
C ILE A 60 -53.03 -2.52 -22.31
N TYR A 61 -52.28 -1.48 -22.61
CA TYR A 61 -52.54 -0.59 -23.72
C TYR A 61 -51.40 -0.75 -24.73
N ALA A 62 -51.71 -1.13 -25.96
CA ALA A 62 -50.76 -1.25 -27.05
C ALA A 62 -50.95 -0.09 -28.04
N GLU A 63 -49.86 0.51 -28.48
CA GLU A 63 -49.87 1.54 -29.52
C GLU A 63 -50.22 0.91 -30.87
N ARG A 64 -51.26 1.41 -31.54
CA ARG A 64 -51.64 1.00 -32.89
C ARG A 64 -51.74 2.21 -33.82
N LEU A 65 -51.34 2.01 -35.08
CA LEU A 65 -51.41 3.00 -36.15
C LEU A 65 -52.83 3.04 -36.73
N VAL A 66 -53.43 4.23 -36.83
CA VAL A 66 -54.73 4.42 -37.46
C VAL A 66 -54.57 4.37 -38.98
N VAL A 67 -55.19 3.39 -39.63
CA VAL A 67 -55.13 3.17 -41.08
C VAL A 67 -56.52 3.12 -41.71
N ALA A 68 -56.59 3.32 -43.02
CA ALA A 68 -57.84 3.19 -43.78
C ALA A 68 -58.23 1.72 -43.99
N GLU A 69 -57.27 0.87 -44.33
CA GLU A 69 -57.42 -0.58 -44.48
C GLU A 69 -56.39 -1.28 -43.58
N VAL A 70 -56.84 -2.25 -42.77
CA VAL A 70 -56.00 -2.94 -41.79
C VAL A 70 -55.31 -4.14 -42.45
N THR A 71 -53.98 -4.13 -42.47
CA THR A 71 -53.12 -5.20 -42.98
C THR A 71 -52.58 -6.09 -41.85
N ASP A 72 -52.17 -5.50 -40.72
CA ASP A 72 -51.81 -6.22 -39.48
C ASP A 72 -52.68 -5.77 -38.29
N PRO A 73 -53.70 -6.57 -37.91
CA PRO A 73 -54.58 -6.27 -36.76
C PRO A 73 -53.88 -6.12 -35.40
N LYS A 74 -52.60 -6.46 -35.25
CA LYS A 74 -51.83 -6.29 -34.00
C LYS A 74 -51.23 -4.89 -33.86
N THR A 75 -50.78 -4.31 -34.97
CA THR A 75 -50.09 -3.00 -35.01
C THR A 75 -50.96 -1.89 -35.59
N GLU A 76 -52.06 -2.23 -36.25
CA GLU A 76 -52.93 -1.29 -36.96
C GLU A 76 -54.37 -1.34 -36.41
N ILE A 77 -55.11 -0.25 -36.61
CA ILE A 77 -56.53 -0.11 -36.24
C ILE A 77 -57.27 0.71 -37.30
N SER A 78 -58.52 0.34 -37.60
CA SER A 78 -59.35 1.09 -38.54
C SER A 78 -59.66 2.49 -37.99
N LEU A 79 -59.84 3.48 -38.88
CA LEU A 79 -60.28 4.82 -38.47
C LEU A 79 -61.65 4.81 -37.76
N GLU A 80 -62.55 3.87 -38.09
CA GLU A 80 -63.83 3.72 -37.41
C GLU A 80 -63.67 3.23 -35.96
N ASP A 81 -62.78 2.26 -35.72
CA ASP A 81 -62.50 1.74 -34.38
C ASP A 81 -61.66 2.71 -33.55
N ALA A 82 -60.71 3.40 -34.18
CA ALA A 82 -59.93 4.46 -33.56
C ALA A 82 -60.83 5.56 -32.99
N ARG A 83 -61.83 6.00 -33.76
CA ARG A 83 -62.80 7.02 -33.34
C ARG A 83 -63.73 6.61 -32.19
N LYS A 84 -63.89 5.31 -31.92
CA LYS A 84 -64.61 4.81 -30.73
C LYS A 84 -63.80 5.02 -29.44
N ILE A 85 -62.48 5.09 -29.55
CA ILE A 85 -61.54 5.28 -28.42
C ILE A 85 -61.17 6.75 -28.26
N LYS A 86 -60.86 7.42 -29.38
CA LYS A 86 -60.45 8.83 -29.46
C LYS A 86 -61.23 9.51 -30.60
N PRO A 87 -62.30 10.29 -30.31
CA PRO A 87 -63.20 10.83 -31.35
C PRO A 87 -62.52 11.72 -32.40
N ASP A 88 -61.41 12.36 -32.03
CA ASP A 88 -60.56 13.22 -32.84
C ASP A 88 -59.42 12.47 -33.58
N ALA A 89 -59.48 11.13 -33.67
CA ALA A 89 -58.46 10.34 -34.35
C ALA A 89 -58.43 10.53 -35.88
N GLU A 90 -57.22 10.68 -36.42
CA GLU A 90 -56.91 10.85 -37.85
C GLU A 90 -56.05 9.69 -38.41
N VAL A 91 -56.09 9.49 -39.72
CA VAL A 91 -55.26 8.46 -40.40
C VAL A 91 -53.78 8.83 -40.28
N GLY A 92 -52.95 7.88 -39.86
CA GLY A 92 -51.53 8.09 -39.58
C GLY A 92 -51.21 8.44 -38.13
N GLU A 93 -52.22 8.73 -37.29
CA GLU A 93 -52.01 8.89 -35.84
C GLU A 93 -51.69 7.54 -35.18
N ARG A 94 -50.92 7.56 -34.09
CA ARG A 94 -50.73 6.40 -33.21
C ARG A 94 -51.54 6.56 -31.94
N ILE A 95 -52.40 5.60 -31.64
CA ILE A 95 -53.28 5.64 -30.45
C ILE A 95 -53.07 4.42 -29.55
N MET A 96 -53.28 4.60 -28.25
CA MET A 96 -53.15 3.55 -27.24
C MET A 96 -54.48 2.77 -27.11
N VAL A 97 -54.52 1.53 -27.62
CA VAL A 97 -55.70 0.66 -27.64
C VAL A 97 -55.61 -0.34 -26.48
N GLU A 98 -56.70 -0.55 -25.73
CA GLU A 98 -56.74 -1.60 -24.69
C GLU A 98 -56.77 -2.98 -25.35
N ASP A 99 -55.73 -3.78 -25.10
CA ASP A 99 -55.51 -5.07 -25.78
C ASP A 99 -55.10 -6.15 -24.76
N THR A 100 -55.87 -6.25 -23.67
CA THR A 100 -55.58 -7.17 -22.56
C THR A 100 -56.10 -8.58 -22.89
N PRO A 101 -55.24 -9.61 -23.04
CA PRO A 101 -55.70 -10.97 -23.34
C PRO A 101 -56.51 -11.59 -22.19
N ALA A 102 -57.51 -12.41 -22.51
CA ALA A 102 -58.45 -12.96 -21.53
C ALA A 102 -57.78 -13.76 -20.38
N ASN A 103 -56.68 -14.47 -20.66
CA ASN A 103 -55.93 -15.24 -19.66
C ASN A 103 -54.76 -14.47 -19.03
N PHE A 104 -54.55 -13.20 -19.39
CA PHE A 104 -53.35 -12.45 -19.02
C PHE A 104 -53.21 -12.23 -17.52
N GLY A 105 -54.32 -12.22 -16.75
CA GLY A 105 -54.26 -12.14 -15.28
C GLY A 105 -53.43 -13.26 -14.64
N ARG A 106 -53.47 -14.49 -15.18
CA ARG A 106 -52.66 -15.62 -14.68
C ARG A 106 -51.18 -15.43 -15.01
N ILE A 107 -50.88 -15.04 -16.25
CA ILE A 107 -49.52 -14.75 -16.72
C ILE A 107 -48.93 -13.62 -15.86
N ALA A 108 -49.71 -12.55 -15.68
CA ALA A 108 -49.33 -11.38 -14.92
C ALA A 108 -49.02 -11.70 -13.44
N ALA A 109 -49.84 -12.54 -12.80
CA ALA A 109 -49.58 -12.99 -11.43
C ALA A 109 -48.28 -13.82 -11.33
N GLN A 110 -48.01 -14.70 -12.30
CA GLN A 110 -46.77 -15.48 -12.34
C GLN A 110 -45.53 -14.61 -12.59
N THR A 111 -45.59 -13.69 -13.56
CA THR A 111 -44.54 -12.71 -13.85
C THR A 111 -44.29 -11.80 -12.64
N ALA A 112 -45.34 -11.25 -12.03
CA ALA A 112 -45.22 -10.40 -10.84
C ALA A 112 -44.54 -11.15 -9.68
N ARG A 113 -44.93 -12.42 -9.42
CA ARG A 113 -44.27 -13.27 -8.40
C ARG A 113 -42.78 -13.44 -8.69
N GLN A 114 -42.41 -13.71 -9.95
CA GLN A 114 -41.01 -13.89 -10.34
C GLN A 114 -40.20 -12.59 -10.16
N VAL A 115 -40.76 -11.45 -10.57
CA VAL A 115 -40.13 -10.12 -10.45
C VAL A 115 -39.98 -9.71 -8.99
N ILE A 116 -41.00 -9.91 -8.15
CA ILE A 116 -40.92 -9.63 -6.71
C ILE A 116 -39.83 -10.49 -6.07
N LEU A 117 -39.77 -11.79 -6.36
CA LEU A 117 -38.70 -12.67 -5.86
C LEU A 117 -37.31 -12.25 -6.36
N GLN A 118 -37.21 -11.75 -7.59
CA GLN A 118 -35.96 -11.20 -8.13
C GLN A 118 -35.55 -9.91 -7.38
N ARG A 119 -36.46 -8.95 -7.21
CA ARG A 119 -36.20 -7.70 -6.48
C ARG A 119 -35.83 -7.94 -5.01
N ILE A 120 -36.46 -8.90 -4.35
CA ILE A 120 -36.09 -9.31 -2.99
C ILE A 120 -34.65 -9.83 -2.96
N ARG A 121 -34.25 -10.70 -3.90
CA ARG A 121 -32.87 -11.21 -3.99
C ARG A 121 -31.85 -10.11 -4.32
N GLU A 122 -32.22 -9.15 -5.17
CA GLU A 122 -31.37 -8.00 -5.50
C GLU A 122 -31.13 -7.11 -4.27
N ALA A 123 -32.18 -6.77 -3.52
CA ALA A 123 -32.05 -6.01 -2.27
C ALA A 123 -31.34 -6.79 -1.15
N GLU A 124 -31.58 -8.11 -1.03
CA GLU A 124 -30.84 -8.96 -0.09
C GLU A 124 -29.32 -8.95 -0.39
N ARG A 125 -28.93 -9.05 -1.67
CA ARG A 125 -27.52 -8.96 -2.10
C ARG A 125 -26.92 -7.58 -1.84
N GLU A 126 -27.67 -6.50 -2.10
CA GLU A 126 -27.18 -5.14 -1.89
C GLU A 126 -27.05 -4.80 -0.39
N ALA A 127 -28.00 -5.23 0.43
CA ALA A 127 -27.91 -5.12 1.89
C ALA A 127 -26.74 -5.93 2.46
N GLN A 128 -26.52 -7.17 1.98
CA GLN A 128 -25.34 -7.97 2.35
C GLN A 128 -24.04 -7.30 1.91
N TYR A 129 -23.98 -6.76 0.68
CA TYR A 129 -22.81 -6.03 0.20
C TYR A 129 -22.48 -4.84 1.10
N ASN A 130 -23.46 -3.98 1.41
CA ASN A 130 -23.24 -2.80 2.25
C ASN A 130 -22.76 -3.20 3.65
N HIS A 131 -23.40 -4.21 4.27
CA HIS A 131 -23.02 -4.71 5.59
C HIS A 131 -21.58 -5.22 5.65
N PHE A 132 -21.14 -6.03 4.69
CA PHE A 132 -19.78 -6.55 4.68
C PHE A 132 -18.75 -5.53 4.19
N ARG A 133 -19.14 -4.54 3.37
CA ARG A 133 -18.26 -3.42 3.00
C ARG A 133 -17.92 -2.54 4.20
N GLU A 134 -18.87 -2.34 5.12
CA GLU A 134 -18.62 -1.66 6.40
C GLU A 134 -17.71 -2.48 7.33
N GLN A 135 -17.62 -3.80 7.13
CA GLN A 135 -16.71 -4.71 7.85
C GLN A 135 -15.40 -4.98 7.10
N GLU A 136 -15.10 -4.25 6.01
CA GLU A 136 -13.82 -4.40 5.32
C GLU A 136 -12.66 -4.05 6.25
N GLY A 137 -11.78 -5.03 6.44
CA GLY A 137 -10.67 -4.92 7.37
C GLY A 137 -10.98 -5.23 8.83
N GLU A 138 -12.15 -5.80 9.14
CA GLU A 138 -12.47 -6.37 10.46
C GLU A 138 -12.29 -7.90 10.51
N LEU A 139 -12.36 -8.47 11.73
CA LEU A 139 -12.41 -9.91 11.94
C LEU A 139 -13.85 -10.42 11.97
N VAL A 140 -14.14 -11.43 11.16
CA VAL A 140 -15.43 -12.13 11.15
C VAL A 140 -15.24 -13.60 11.56
N TYR A 141 -16.26 -14.17 12.20
CA TYR A 141 -16.32 -15.60 12.49
C TYR A 141 -17.03 -16.33 11.36
N GLY A 142 -16.38 -17.36 10.82
CA GLY A 142 -16.96 -18.24 9.81
C GLY A 142 -16.92 -19.71 10.24
N THR A 143 -17.89 -20.49 9.75
CA THR A 143 -17.84 -21.96 9.82
C THR A 143 -17.40 -22.50 8.46
N VAL A 144 -16.38 -23.36 8.43
CA VAL A 144 -15.93 -24.00 7.19
C VAL A 144 -17.06 -24.86 6.62
N GLN A 145 -17.50 -24.52 5.40
CA GLN A 145 -18.60 -25.18 4.70
C GLN A 145 -18.10 -26.12 3.59
N SER A 146 -17.01 -25.75 2.92
CA SER A 146 -16.35 -26.62 1.94
C SER A 146 -14.86 -26.30 1.85
N VAL A 147 -14.06 -27.33 1.59
CA VAL A 147 -12.62 -27.24 1.37
C VAL A 147 -12.35 -27.76 -0.04
N SER A 148 -11.65 -26.97 -0.85
CA SER A 148 -11.27 -27.33 -2.22
C SER A 148 -9.79 -27.00 -2.45
N PRO A 149 -9.09 -27.66 -3.39
CA PRO A 149 -7.64 -27.46 -3.60
C PRO A 149 -7.21 -26.02 -3.94
N HIS A 150 -8.16 -25.15 -4.31
CA HIS A 150 -7.91 -23.75 -4.68
C HIS A 150 -8.49 -22.72 -3.70
N GLN A 151 -9.50 -23.10 -2.88
CA GLN A 151 -10.18 -22.20 -1.96
C GLN A 151 -10.91 -22.94 -0.84
N VAL A 152 -11.10 -22.27 0.28
CA VAL A 152 -12.00 -22.70 1.37
C VAL A 152 -13.21 -21.76 1.41
N THR A 153 -14.40 -22.32 1.56
CA THR A 153 -15.65 -21.53 1.66
C THR A 153 -16.08 -21.49 3.12
N LEU A 154 -16.25 -20.29 3.66
CA LEU A 154 -16.73 -20.05 5.03
C LEU A 154 -18.17 -19.54 5.01
N ARG A 155 -19.01 -20.08 5.88
CA ARG A 155 -20.35 -19.56 6.12
C ARG A 155 -20.30 -18.44 7.16
N LEU A 156 -20.60 -17.22 6.72
CA LEU A 156 -20.78 -16.02 7.55
C LEU A 156 -22.28 -15.81 7.81
N GLY A 157 -22.84 -16.64 8.70
CA GLY A 157 -24.27 -16.61 9.03
C GLY A 157 -25.16 -17.03 7.86
N ARG A 158 -25.64 -16.05 7.08
CA ARG A 158 -26.51 -16.24 5.89
C ARG A 158 -25.80 -16.08 4.54
N THR A 159 -24.52 -15.66 4.55
CA THR A 159 -23.73 -15.39 3.35
C THR A 159 -22.51 -16.31 3.33
N GLU A 160 -21.95 -16.56 2.15
CA GLU A 160 -20.73 -17.33 1.98
C GLU A 160 -19.56 -16.39 1.65
N ALA A 161 -18.40 -16.66 2.24
CA ALA A 161 -17.15 -15.98 1.99
C ALA A 161 -16.11 -16.97 1.48
N ILE A 162 -15.18 -16.49 0.66
CA ILE A 162 -14.17 -17.31 -0.01
C ILE A 162 -12.79 -16.94 0.55
N MET A 163 -12.02 -17.96 0.91
CA MET A 163 -10.62 -17.85 1.33
C MET A 163 -9.74 -18.51 0.26
N PRO A 164 -9.21 -17.76 -0.73
CA PRO A 164 -8.34 -18.29 -1.77
C PRO A 164 -7.06 -18.90 -1.20
N ARG A 165 -6.43 -19.84 -1.90
CA ARG A 165 -5.19 -20.52 -1.44
C ARG A 165 -4.03 -19.58 -1.06
N LYS A 166 -3.95 -18.36 -1.63
CA LYS A 166 -2.96 -17.34 -1.25
C LYS A 166 -3.22 -16.71 0.13
N GLU A 167 -4.49 -16.67 0.52
CA GLU A 167 -4.98 -16.06 1.76
C GLU A 167 -5.14 -17.07 2.90
N GLN A 168 -4.88 -18.35 2.62
CA GLN A 168 -4.78 -19.44 3.59
C GLN A 168 -3.40 -19.47 4.25
N VAL A 169 -3.32 -19.97 5.48
CA VAL A 169 -2.05 -20.15 6.18
C VAL A 169 -1.35 -21.42 5.66
N PRO A 170 -0.09 -21.35 5.21
CA PRO A 170 0.66 -22.54 4.78
C PRO A 170 0.77 -23.56 5.92
N GLY A 171 0.34 -24.80 5.66
CA GLY A 171 0.37 -25.90 6.64
C GLY A 171 -0.85 -25.99 7.56
N GLU A 172 -1.71 -24.97 7.62
CA GLU A 172 -2.98 -25.03 8.38
C GLU A 172 -3.96 -26.01 7.70
N ARG A 173 -4.51 -26.95 8.48
CA ARG A 173 -5.54 -27.90 8.01
C ARG A 173 -6.91 -27.37 8.37
N TYR A 174 -7.78 -27.20 7.37
CA TYR A 174 -9.19 -26.81 7.56
C TYR A 174 -10.08 -28.05 7.44
N ASN A 175 -10.87 -28.34 8.46
CA ASN A 175 -11.87 -29.42 8.44
C ASN A 175 -13.27 -28.84 8.23
N LEU A 176 -14.20 -29.67 7.76
CA LEU A 176 -15.61 -29.28 7.64
C LEU A 176 -16.18 -28.97 9.03
N HIS A 177 -16.97 -27.90 9.12
CA HIS A 177 -17.60 -27.39 10.33
C HIS A 177 -16.67 -26.71 11.37
N ASP A 178 -15.37 -26.61 11.10
CA ASP A 178 -14.46 -25.81 11.94
C ASP A 178 -14.94 -24.36 12.04
N ARG A 179 -14.90 -23.78 13.25
CA ARG A 179 -15.20 -22.37 13.51
C ARG A 179 -13.91 -21.60 13.58
N ILE A 180 -13.65 -20.74 12.59
CA ILE A 180 -12.41 -19.98 12.48
C ILE A 180 -12.69 -18.48 12.39
N ARG A 181 -11.81 -17.65 12.96
CA ARG A 181 -11.79 -16.21 12.64
C ARG A 181 -11.09 -16.00 11.29
N ALA A 182 -11.57 -15.06 10.50
CA ALA A 182 -10.90 -14.62 9.28
C ALA A 182 -10.99 -13.10 9.15
N TYR A 183 -9.94 -12.50 8.58
CA TYR A 183 -9.88 -11.07 8.29
C TYR A 183 -10.57 -10.79 6.95
N VAL A 184 -11.54 -9.87 6.91
CA VAL A 184 -12.19 -9.45 5.65
C VAL A 184 -11.18 -8.63 4.84
N LEU A 185 -10.76 -9.17 3.70
CA LEU A 185 -9.75 -8.56 2.84
C LEU A 185 -10.36 -7.51 1.93
N GLU A 186 -11.44 -7.86 1.23
CA GLU A 186 -12.17 -7.03 0.28
C GLU A 186 -13.57 -7.63 0.01
N VAL A 187 -14.54 -6.80 -0.36
CA VAL A 187 -15.89 -7.23 -0.75
C VAL A 187 -16.22 -6.72 -2.15
N ARG A 188 -16.37 -7.64 -3.10
CA ARG A 188 -16.60 -7.32 -4.52
C ARG A 188 -18.08 -7.44 -4.87
N LYS A 189 -18.60 -6.50 -5.67
CA LYS A 189 -19.93 -6.66 -6.31
C LYS A 189 -19.79 -7.56 -7.54
N THR A 190 -20.45 -8.72 -7.56
CA THR A 190 -20.56 -9.58 -8.75
C THR A 190 -22.03 -9.69 -9.19
N PRO A 191 -22.32 -10.07 -10.45
CA PRO A 191 -23.69 -10.34 -10.91
C PRO A 191 -24.42 -11.45 -10.15
N ARG A 192 -23.69 -12.31 -9.42
CA ARG A 192 -24.26 -13.40 -8.60
C ARG A 192 -24.57 -12.97 -7.17
N GLY A 193 -23.93 -11.91 -6.67
CA GLY A 193 -24.04 -11.39 -5.30
C GLY A 193 -22.75 -10.71 -4.84
N PRO A 194 -22.68 -10.24 -3.59
CA PRO A 194 -21.40 -9.87 -2.98
C PRO A 194 -20.49 -11.10 -2.89
N GLU A 195 -19.25 -10.95 -3.35
CA GLU A 195 -18.17 -11.92 -3.14
C GLU A 195 -17.27 -11.37 -2.02
N ILE A 196 -17.31 -12.02 -0.87
CA ILE A 196 -16.57 -11.62 0.33
C ILE A 196 -15.27 -12.41 0.33
N ILE A 197 -14.14 -11.75 0.14
CA ILE A 197 -12.82 -12.39 0.18
C ILE A 197 -12.24 -12.21 1.58
N VAL A 198 -11.86 -13.32 2.19
CA VAL A 198 -11.30 -13.36 3.56
C VAL A 198 -9.92 -14.00 3.59
N SER A 199 -9.16 -13.68 4.63
CA SER A 199 -7.77 -14.12 4.79
C SER A 199 -7.45 -14.55 6.23
N ARG A 200 -6.63 -15.59 6.35
CA ARG A 200 -5.92 -15.94 7.59
C ARG A 200 -4.40 -15.69 7.50
N SER A 201 -3.84 -15.53 6.29
CA SER A 201 -2.40 -15.23 6.13
C SER A 201 -2.05 -13.74 6.23
N HIS A 202 -2.98 -12.83 5.95
CA HIS A 202 -2.68 -11.40 5.85
C HIS A 202 -2.23 -10.76 7.18
N LYS A 203 -1.27 -9.82 7.13
CA LYS A 203 -0.67 -9.17 8.33
C LYS A 203 -1.67 -8.40 9.20
N LYS A 204 -2.77 -7.90 8.61
CA LYS A 204 -3.82 -7.20 9.38
C LYS A 204 -4.69 -8.14 10.23
N MET A 205 -4.70 -9.46 9.99
CA MET A 205 -5.36 -10.41 10.89
C MET A 205 -4.73 -10.36 12.30
N LEU A 206 -3.40 -10.45 12.38
CA LEU A 206 -2.67 -10.33 13.64
C LEU A 206 -2.87 -8.96 14.31
N ARG A 207 -2.92 -7.87 13.52
CA ARG A 207 -3.27 -6.53 14.03
C ARG A 207 -4.62 -6.52 14.73
N ARG A 208 -5.67 -7.05 14.09
CA ARG A 208 -7.02 -7.08 14.66
C ARG A 208 -7.16 -8.05 15.84
N LEU A 209 -6.41 -9.15 15.85
CA LEU A 209 -6.36 -10.05 17.01
C LEU A 209 -5.72 -9.36 18.23
N LEU A 210 -4.65 -8.59 18.03
CA LEU A 210 -4.05 -7.76 19.08
C LEU A 210 -5.02 -6.68 19.57
N GLU A 211 -5.70 -5.98 18.66
CA GLU A 211 -6.73 -4.99 19.03
C GLU A 211 -7.90 -5.61 19.82
N LEU A 212 -8.25 -6.87 19.58
CA LEU A 212 -9.32 -7.58 20.30
C LEU A 212 -8.88 -8.13 21.67
N GLU A 213 -7.63 -8.58 21.80
CA GLU A 213 -7.11 -9.23 23.02
C GLU A 213 -6.42 -8.23 23.98
N VAL A 214 -5.97 -7.07 23.49
CA VAL A 214 -5.18 -6.08 24.24
C VAL A 214 -5.95 -4.74 24.31
N PRO A 215 -6.70 -4.47 25.40
CA PRO A 215 -7.49 -3.24 25.58
C PRO A 215 -6.66 -1.95 25.45
N GLU A 216 -5.39 -2.00 25.82
CA GLU A 216 -4.46 -0.88 25.74
C GLU A 216 -4.16 -0.48 24.28
N ILE A 217 -4.27 -1.42 23.32
CA ILE A 217 -4.20 -1.14 21.89
C ILE A 217 -5.54 -0.61 21.38
N ALA A 218 -6.67 -1.21 21.77
CA ALA A 218 -8.00 -0.76 21.39
C ALA A 218 -8.28 0.70 21.81
N ASN A 219 -7.84 1.08 23.01
CA ASN A 219 -7.98 2.44 23.54
C ASN A 219 -6.89 3.41 23.02
N GLY A 220 -5.92 2.94 22.24
CA GLY A 220 -4.84 3.76 21.70
C GLY A 220 -3.75 4.18 22.70
N THR A 221 -3.71 3.59 23.90
CA THR A 221 -2.63 3.79 24.88
C THR A 221 -1.31 3.18 24.39
N VAL A 222 -1.39 2.05 23.69
CA VAL A 222 -0.28 1.37 23.01
C VAL A 222 -0.55 1.36 21.50
N GLU A 223 0.45 1.73 20.71
CA GLU A 223 0.35 1.82 19.25
C GLU A 223 1.20 0.72 18.58
N ILE A 224 0.59 -0.04 17.67
CA ILE A 224 1.32 -0.98 16.81
C ILE A 224 1.98 -0.22 15.65
N LYS A 225 3.28 0.05 15.78
CA LYS A 225 4.12 0.77 14.80
C LYS A 225 4.37 -0.05 13.53
N ALA A 226 4.73 -1.32 13.66
CA ALA A 226 5.03 -2.20 12.52
C ALA A 226 4.65 -3.66 12.79
N ILE A 227 4.37 -4.42 11.71
CA ILE A 227 4.15 -5.87 11.75
C ILE A 227 4.87 -6.50 10.57
N ALA A 228 5.80 -7.42 10.87
CA ALA A 228 6.39 -8.34 9.90
C ALA A 228 5.83 -9.74 10.18
N ARG A 229 5.12 -10.32 9.21
CA ARG A 229 4.48 -11.65 9.33
C ARG A 229 4.96 -12.59 8.22
N GLU A 230 5.30 -13.81 8.63
CA GLU A 230 5.39 -15.02 7.81
C GLU A 230 4.36 -16.02 8.39
N ALA A 231 3.17 -16.02 7.79
CA ALA A 231 1.98 -16.66 8.37
C ALA A 231 2.16 -18.17 8.60
N GLY A 232 1.68 -18.66 9.75
CA GLY A 232 1.80 -20.06 10.17
C GLY A 232 3.17 -20.45 10.71
N SER A 233 4.14 -19.54 10.69
CA SER A 233 5.50 -19.80 11.16
C SER A 233 5.95 -18.81 12.23
N ARG A 234 6.19 -17.55 11.87
CA ARG A 234 6.64 -16.52 12.81
C ARG A 234 6.23 -15.11 12.39
N SER A 235 5.90 -14.30 13.39
CA SER A 235 5.62 -12.86 13.28
C SER A 235 6.44 -12.06 14.28
N LYS A 236 6.81 -10.85 13.90
CA LYS A 236 7.34 -9.81 14.79
C LYS A 236 6.43 -8.58 14.75
N VAL A 237 6.15 -8.02 15.92
CA VAL A 237 5.25 -6.87 16.10
C VAL A 237 5.98 -5.80 16.90
N ALA A 238 6.12 -4.61 16.32
CA ALA A 238 6.72 -3.46 16.99
C ALA A 238 5.62 -2.60 17.64
N VAL A 239 5.71 -2.41 18.96
CA VAL A 239 4.74 -1.66 19.76
C VAL A 239 5.40 -0.51 20.52
N ALA A 240 4.72 0.62 20.65
CA ALA A 240 5.16 1.78 21.41
C ALA A 240 4.06 2.24 22.36
N ALA A 241 4.41 2.63 23.59
CA ALA A 241 3.45 3.31 24.47
C ALA A 241 3.30 4.78 24.03
N ARG A 242 2.07 5.29 24.01
CA ARG A 242 1.78 6.72 23.83
C ARG A 242 1.73 7.48 25.15
N GLN A 243 1.48 6.79 26.26
CA GLN A 243 1.44 7.35 27.60
C GLN A 243 2.68 6.92 28.40
N PRO A 244 3.34 7.83 29.12
CA PRO A 244 4.47 7.48 29.98
C PRO A 244 4.01 6.58 31.14
N GLY A 245 4.88 5.67 31.58
CA GLY A 245 4.59 4.72 32.66
C GLY A 245 3.81 3.46 32.25
N VAL A 246 3.42 3.32 30.98
CA VAL A 246 2.82 2.09 30.43
C VAL A 246 3.90 1.27 29.72
N ASP A 247 4.07 0.01 30.10
CA ASP A 247 4.90 -0.95 29.36
C ASP A 247 4.11 -1.51 28.15
N PRO A 248 4.50 -1.20 26.91
CA PRO A 248 3.79 -1.67 25.72
C PRO A 248 4.01 -3.17 25.46
N VAL A 249 5.11 -3.77 25.92
CA VAL A 249 5.39 -5.21 25.74
C VAL A 249 4.60 -6.00 26.76
N GLY A 250 4.68 -5.64 28.04
CA GLY A 250 3.92 -6.27 29.13
C GLY A 250 2.41 -6.21 28.90
N ALA A 251 1.87 -5.09 28.40
CA ALA A 251 0.46 -4.98 28.03
C ALA A 251 0.05 -6.01 26.96
N CYS A 252 0.84 -6.17 25.89
CA CYS A 252 0.56 -7.11 24.81
C CYS A 252 0.72 -8.58 25.23
N VAL A 253 1.72 -8.88 26.06
CA VAL A 253 2.02 -10.24 26.54
C VAL A 253 1.00 -10.69 27.59
N GLY A 254 0.60 -9.78 28.48
CA GLY A 254 -0.29 -10.05 29.62
C GLY A 254 0.38 -10.89 30.71
N MET A 255 -0.34 -11.12 31.81
CA MET A 255 0.16 -11.92 32.94
C MET A 255 0.63 -13.30 32.46
N ARG A 256 1.91 -13.62 32.69
CA ARG A 256 2.55 -14.89 32.28
C ARG A 256 2.39 -15.25 30.78
N GLY A 257 2.13 -14.28 29.91
CA GLY A 257 1.95 -14.53 28.47
C GLY A 257 0.56 -15.00 28.04
N ILE A 258 -0.45 -14.95 28.91
CA ILE A 258 -1.80 -15.49 28.60
C ILE A 258 -2.42 -14.84 27.34
N ARG A 259 -2.31 -13.51 27.19
CA ARG A 259 -2.86 -12.78 26.02
C ARG A 259 -2.16 -13.21 24.73
N ILE A 260 -0.83 -13.21 24.72
CA ILE A 260 -0.08 -13.59 23.51
C ILE A 260 -0.25 -15.08 23.17
N GLN A 261 -0.40 -15.97 24.17
CA GLN A 261 -0.73 -17.39 23.96
C GLN A 261 -2.12 -17.60 23.35
N SER A 262 -3.13 -16.80 23.74
CA SER A 262 -4.46 -16.78 23.10
C SER A 262 -4.34 -16.51 21.59
N ILE A 263 -3.57 -15.48 21.22
CA ILE A 263 -3.32 -15.08 19.82
C ILE A 263 -2.54 -16.17 19.07
N VAL A 264 -1.46 -16.71 19.64
CA VAL A 264 -0.66 -17.80 19.04
C VAL A 264 -1.54 -19.03 18.77
N LYS A 265 -2.46 -19.36 19.69
CA LYS A 265 -3.41 -20.48 19.53
C LYS A 265 -4.42 -20.22 18.40
N GLU A 266 -4.99 -19.01 18.31
CA GLU A 266 -5.88 -18.63 17.20
C GLU A 266 -5.17 -18.64 15.84
N LEU A 267 -3.85 -18.37 15.80
CA LEU A 267 -3.02 -18.45 14.60
C LEU A 267 -2.41 -19.83 14.33
N GLY A 268 -2.90 -20.89 14.99
CA GLY A 268 -2.48 -22.27 14.72
C GLY A 268 -1.04 -22.60 15.15
N GLY A 269 -0.49 -21.88 16.14
CA GLY A 269 0.87 -22.09 16.64
C GLY A 269 1.95 -21.18 16.03
N GLU A 270 1.56 -20.21 15.20
CA GLU A 270 2.47 -19.17 14.70
C GLU A 270 3.18 -18.42 15.85
N LYS A 271 4.51 -18.43 15.89
CA LYS A 271 5.27 -17.77 16.97
C LYS A 271 5.20 -16.25 16.80
N VAL A 272 4.70 -15.52 17.80
CA VAL A 272 4.58 -14.05 17.74
C VAL A 272 5.54 -13.40 18.74
N ASP A 273 6.54 -12.69 18.24
CA ASP A 273 7.44 -11.85 19.05
C ASP A 273 6.85 -10.45 19.17
N ILE A 274 6.62 -9.98 20.40
CA ILE A 274 6.31 -8.56 20.69
C ILE A 274 7.60 -7.84 21.03
N ILE A 275 7.84 -6.70 20.37
CA ILE A 275 9.09 -5.97 20.41
C ILE A 275 8.80 -4.49 20.69
N GLU A 276 9.50 -3.91 21.66
CA GLU A 276 9.38 -2.47 21.93
C GLU A 276 10.02 -1.68 20.78
N TRP A 277 9.23 -0.81 20.16
CA TRP A 277 9.71 0.11 19.14
C TRP A 277 10.54 1.23 19.76
N SER A 278 11.65 1.60 19.12
CA SER A 278 12.48 2.74 19.50
C SER A 278 12.52 3.75 18.35
N PRO A 279 12.53 5.08 18.62
CA PRO A 279 12.81 6.09 17.61
C PRO A 279 14.27 6.04 17.14
N ASP A 280 15.19 5.55 17.98
CA ASP A 280 16.56 5.27 17.58
C ASP A 280 16.62 3.95 16.77
N PRO A 281 17.04 4.00 15.48
CA PRO A 281 17.16 2.82 14.64
C PRO A 281 18.19 1.79 15.16
N VAL A 282 19.27 2.21 15.81
CA VAL A 282 20.31 1.30 16.36
C VAL A 282 19.66 0.39 17.41
N THR A 283 19.01 0.98 18.41
CA THR A 283 18.25 0.28 19.45
C THR A 283 17.10 -0.54 18.86
N PHE A 284 16.36 -0.01 17.88
CA PHE A 284 15.22 -0.73 17.32
C PHE A 284 15.65 -1.98 16.53
N ILE A 285 16.72 -1.92 15.76
CA ILE A 285 17.28 -3.06 15.02
C ILE A 285 17.82 -4.11 15.98
N ALA A 286 18.53 -3.70 17.04
CA ALA A 286 18.99 -4.62 18.09
C ALA A 286 17.80 -5.35 18.76
N LYS A 287 16.75 -4.61 19.14
CA LYS A 287 15.51 -5.21 19.69
C LYS A 287 14.78 -6.11 18.68
N ALA A 288 14.79 -5.76 17.38
CA ALA A 288 14.11 -6.52 16.32
C ALA A 288 14.70 -7.94 16.12
N LEU A 289 15.98 -8.13 16.39
CA LEU A 289 16.68 -9.43 16.29
C LEU A 289 16.48 -10.35 17.49
N SER A 290 15.84 -9.86 18.57
CA SER A 290 15.42 -10.67 19.72
C SER A 290 14.74 -11.98 19.26
N PRO A 291 15.12 -13.15 19.82
CA PRO A 291 15.84 -13.34 21.09
C PRO A 291 17.38 -13.25 21.05
N ALA A 292 18.00 -13.08 19.88
CA ALA A 292 19.46 -13.03 19.81
C ALA A 292 20.03 -11.75 20.44
N LYS A 293 21.13 -11.88 21.19
CA LYS A 293 21.86 -10.72 21.75
C LYS A 293 22.76 -10.10 20.67
N VAL A 294 22.74 -8.77 20.59
CA VAL A 294 23.52 -7.97 19.64
C VAL A 294 24.60 -7.19 20.40
N LEU A 295 25.84 -7.18 19.93
CA LEU A 295 26.89 -6.33 20.51
C LEU A 295 26.91 -4.93 19.89
N SER A 296 26.76 -4.84 18.57
CA SER A 296 26.88 -3.59 17.82
C SER A 296 25.99 -3.60 16.59
N VAL A 297 25.46 -2.42 16.26
CA VAL A 297 24.72 -2.14 15.04
C VAL A 297 25.32 -0.88 14.41
N MET A 298 25.92 -1.03 13.24
CA MET A 298 26.51 0.05 12.46
C MET A 298 25.61 0.37 11.27
N LEU A 299 25.02 1.55 11.27
CA LEU A 299 24.09 2.00 10.24
C LEU A 299 24.84 2.60 9.05
N GLU A 300 24.33 2.28 7.87
CA GLU A 300 24.96 2.59 6.60
C GLU A 300 23.86 3.02 5.62
N GLU A 301 23.66 4.34 5.51
CA GLU A 301 22.66 4.91 4.61
C GLU A 301 23.28 5.16 3.23
N ASP A 302 22.68 4.57 2.20
CA ASP A 302 23.06 4.78 0.80
C ASP A 302 21.87 5.36 0.02
N PRO A 303 22.01 6.55 -0.60
CA PRO A 303 20.95 7.14 -1.44
C PRO A 303 20.56 6.28 -2.65
N VAL A 304 21.43 5.36 -3.08
CA VAL A 304 21.26 4.50 -4.27
C VAL A 304 21.02 3.05 -3.88
N GLU A 305 21.82 2.48 -2.96
CA GLU A 305 21.71 1.06 -2.57
C GLU A 305 20.70 0.80 -1.43
N GLY A 306 20.23 1.86 -0.77
CA GLY A 306 19.27 1.84 0.32
C GLY A 306 19.89 1.85 1.72
N ARG A 307 19.05 1.62 2.73
CA ARG A 307 19.46 1.63 4.14
C ARG A 307 19.90 0.23 4.59
N THR A 308 21.17 0.11 4.96
CA THR A 308 21.80 -1.15 5.40
C THR A 308 22.30 -1.02 6.84
N ALA A 309 22.12 -2.07 7.63
CA ALA A 309 22.54 -2.14 9.02
C ALA A 309 23.44 -3.36 9.18
N ASN A 310 24.70 -3.11 9.47
CA ASN A 310 25.69 -4.14 9.76
C ASN A 310 25.59 -4.49 11.24
N VAL A 311 25.26 -5.73 11.55
CA VAL A 311 25.02 -6.18 12.93
C VAL A 311 26.03 -7.23 13.33
N VAL A 312 26.68 -7.00 14.47
CA VAL A 312 27.62 -7.96 15.07
C VAL A 312 26.95 -8.64 16.26
N VAL A 313 26.91 -9.98 16.21
CA VAL A 313 26.36 -10.86 17.25
C VAL A 313 27.45 -11.81 17.77
N PRO A 314 27.35 -12.29 19.02
CA PRO A 314 28.25 -13.35 19.50
C PRO A 314 28.19 -14.58 18.60
N ASP A 315 29.30 -15.30 18.50
CA ASP A 315 29.43 -16.45 17.58
C ASP A 315 28.42 -17.56 17.89
N ASP A 316 28.10 -17.81 19.16
CA ASP A 316 27.05 -18.73 19.62
C ASP A 316 25.63 -18.26 19.26
N GLN A 317 25.44 -16.95 19.08
CA GLN A 317 24.16 -16.32 18.75
C GLN A 317 23.95 -16.13 17.24
N LEU A 318 24.96 -16.33 16.40
CA LEU A 318 24.88 -16.13 14.94
C LEU A 318 23.70 -16.91 14.31
N SER A 319 23.64 -18.21 14.58
CA SER A 319 22.58 -19.10 14.10
C SER A 319 21.19 -18.69 14.59
N LEU A 320 21.09 -18.14 15.80
CA LEU A 320 19.82 -17.66 16.38
C LEU A 320 19.38 -16.31 15.75
N ALA A 321 20.35 -15.42 15.52
CA ALA A 321 20.13 -14.11 14.92
C ALA A 321 19.66 -14.22 13.46
N ILE A 322 20.27 -15.12 12.67
CA ILE A 322 19.84 -15.46 11.31
C ILE A 322 18.49 -16.22 11.36
N GLY A 323 18.41 -17.26 12.20
CA GLY A 323 17.26 -18.14 12.33
C GLY A 323 17.11 -19.15 11.18
N ARG A 324 16.22 -20.15 11.34
CA ARG A 324 15.97 -21.21 10.34
C ARG A 324 15.66 -20.57 8.97
N ALA A 325 16.44 -20.93 7.95
CA ALA A 325 16.37 -20.37 6.60
C ALA A 325 16.38 -18.82 6.51
N GLY A 326 17.06 -18.14 7.46
CA GLY A 326 17.15 -16.68 7.52
C GLY A 326 15.87 -15.97 7.99
N GLN A 327 14.90 -16.69 8.56
CA GLN A 327 13.61 -16.13 8.94
C GLN A 327 13.71 -14.98 9.97
N ASN A 328 14.56 -15.09 10.99
CA ASN A 328 14.62 -14.09 12.05
C ASN A 328 15.19 -12.75 11.51
N ALA A 329 16.27 -12.83 10.74
CA ALA A 329 16.84 -11.69 10.02
C ALA A 329 15.86 -11.08 9.01
N ARG A 330 15.15 -11.89 8.22
CA ARG A 330 14.17 -11.41 7.22
C ARG A 330 12.97 -10.71 7.88
N LEU A 331 12.47 -11.25 8.98
CA LEU A 331 11.39 -10.61 9.76
C LEU A 331 11.87 -9.31 10.40
N ALA A 332 13.07 -9.27 10.98
CA ALA A 332 13.65 -8.05 11.53
C ALA A 332 13.83 -6.96 10.46
N ALA A 333 14.40 -7.32 9.29
CA ALA A 333 14.56 -6.40 8.15
C ALA A 333 13.22 -5.85 7.65
N LYS A 334 12.20 -6.70 7.52
CA LYS A 334 10.83 -6.31 7.13
C LYS A 334 10.11 -5.47 8.20
N LEU A 335 10.49 -5.60 9.47
CA LEU A 335 9.93 -4.83 10.59
C LEU A 335 10.54 -3.43 10.70
N THR A 336 11.86 -3.32 10.50
CA THR A 336 12.62 -2.08 10.64
C THR A 336 12.66 -1.27 9.34
N GLY A 337 12.54 -1.92 8.17
CA GLY A 337 12.73 -1.30 6.86
C GLY A 337 14.21 -1.19 6.43
N TRP A 338 15.13 -1.81 7.17
CA TRP A 338 16.56 -1.84 6.87
C TRP A 338 16.96 -3.20 6.29
N ARG A 339 17.92 -3.22 5.37
CA ARG A 339 18.68 -4.45 5.08
C ARG A 339 19.54 -4.75 6.31
N ILE A 340 19.52 -6.00 6.80
CA ILE A 340 20.27 -6.40 8.00
C ILE A 340 21.29 -7.46 7.59
N ASP A 341 22.56 -7.09 7.63
CA ASP A 341 23.68 -7.97 7.35
C ASP A 341 24.33 -8.37 8.68
N ILE A 342 24.21 -9.65 9.04
CA ILE A 342 24.63 -10.19 10.35
C ILE A 342 25.98 -10.88 10.20
N GLN A 343 26.92 -10.57 11.09
CA GLN A 343 28.25 -11.18 11.18
C GLN A 343 28.52 -11.66 12.61
N SER A 344 29.36 -12.69 12.75
CA SER A 344 29.89 -13.08 14.06
C SER A 344 30.91 -12.05 14.57
N VAL A 345 31.29 -12.12 15.85
CA VAL A 345 32.38 -11.27 16.37
C VAL A 345 33.68 -11.66 15.67
N THR A 346 33.99 -12.95 15.58
CA THR A 346 35.21 -13.43 14.91
C THR A 346 35.32 -12.92 13.47
N GLU A 347 34.26 -13.07 12.66
CA GLU A 347 34.22 -12.61 11.27
C GLU A 347 34.41 -11.09 11.16
N ALA A 348 33.73 -10.32 12.01
CA ALA A 348 33.81 -8.86 11.99
C ALA A 348 35.19 -8.34 12.44
N VAL A 349 35.85 -9.01 13.39
CA VAL A 349 37.21 -8.67 13.82
C VAL A 349 38.24 -9.08 12.76
N GLU A 350 38.15 -10.29 12.17
CA GLU A 350 39.06 -10.72 11.11
C GLU A 350 39.01 -9.76 9.91
N TRP A 351 37.81 -9.31 9.51
CA TRP A 351 37.62 -8.25 8.53
C TRP A 351 38.28 -6.92 8.96
N ALA A 352 38.09 -6.50 10.22
CA ALA A 352 38.65 -5.24 10.72
C ALA A 352 40.19 -5.27 10.72
N ILE A 353 40.80 -6.36 11.15
CA ILE A 353 42.26 -6.56 11.14
C ILE A 353 42.79 -6.61 9.70
N GLN A 354 42.10 -7.31 8.79
CA GLN A 354 42.47 -7.30 7.37
C GLN A 354 42.50 -5.87 6.83
N LYS A 355 41.48 -5.05 7.13
CA LYS A 355 41.42 -3.65 6.69
C LYS A 355 42.53 -2.79 7.27
N ILE A 356 42.89 -2.97 8.54
CA ILE A 356 44.02 -2.28 9.19
C ILE A 356 45.37 -2.67 8.54
N ASN A 357 45.52 -3.92 8.10
CA ASN A 357 46.73 -4.37 7.40
C ASN A 357 46.81 -3.90 5.94
N GLU A 358 45.65 -3.70 5.29
CA GLU A 358 45.56 -3.16 3.92
C GLU A 358 45.78 -1.63 3.87
N ASP A 359 45.40 -0.91 4.92
CA ASP A 359 45.45 0.56 4.99
C ASP A 359 46.26 1.06 6.20
N PRO A 360 47.52 1.48 6.00
CA PRO A 360 48.34 2.07 7.07
C PRO A 360 47.85 3.43 7.60
N GLU A 361 47.02 4.17 6.86
CA GLU A 361 46.47 5.46 7.31
C GLU A 361 45.33 5.24 8.30
N LEU A 362 44.53 4.19 8.10
CA LEU A 362 43.49 3.74 9.03
C LEU A 362 44.06 3.56 10.45
N LEU A 363 45.23 2.94 10.63
CA LEU A 363 45.82 2.72 11.95
C LEU A 363 46.08 4.02 12.72
N ASN A 364 46.49 5.09 12.05
CA ASN A 364 46.66 6.41 12.67
C ASN A 364 45.31 7.01 13.09
N SER A 365 44.25 6.78 12.32
CA SER A 365 42.90 7.29 12.60
C SER A 365 42.18 6.58 13.76
N LEU A 366 42.61 5.37 14.13
CA LEU A 366 42.05 4.62 15.27
C LEU A 366 42.36 5.25 16.63
N GLY A 367 43.41 6.08 16.71
CA GLY A 367 43.82 6.75 17.95
C GLY A 367 43.97 5.78 19.12
N PRO A 368 43.30 6.00 20.27
CA PRO A 368 43.43 5.15 21.46
C PRO A 368 42.93 3.71 21.23
N THR A 369 42.05 3.47 20.25
CA THR A 369 41.56 2.11 19.94
C THR A 369 42.68 1.22 19.38
N ALA A 370 43.76 1.78 18.85
CA ALA A 370 44.92 1.01 18.41
C ALA A 370 45.59 0.23 19.57
N GLU A 371 45.52 0.74 20.81
CA GLU A 371 46.07 0.06 22.01
C GLU A 371 45.31 -1.24 22.36
N ARG A 372 44.08 -1.42 21.86
CA ARG A 372 43.29 -2.64 22.04
C ARG A 372 43.68 -3.77 21.08
N LEU A 373 44.35 -3.46 19.96
CA LEU A 373 44.67 -4.44 18.92
C LEU A 373 45.48 -5.65 19.43
N PRO A 374 46.49 -5.51 20.31
CA PRO A 374 47.21 -6.67 20.85
C PRO A 374 46.29 -7.62 21.64
N THR A 375 45.39 -7.08 22.47
CA THR A 375 44.40 -7.87 23.23
C THR A 375 43.46 -8.61 22.29
N VAL A 376 42.95 -7.92 21.26
CA VAL A 376 42.04 -8.51 20.26
C VAL A 376 42.72 -9.62 19.44
N VAL A 377 43.97 -9.42 19.02
CA VAL A 377 44.76 -10.44 18.30
C VAL A 377 45.08 -11.64 19.20
N ALA A 378 45.37 -11.43 20.48
CA ALA A 378 45.59 -12.51 21.43
C ALA A 378 44.31 -13.34 21.65
N ALA A 379 43.18 -12.68 21.86
CA ALA A 379 41.88 -13.32 22.05
C ALA A 379 41.44 -14.14 20.82
N LEU A 380 41.64 -13.62 19.60
CA LEU A 380 41.38 -14.38 18.36
C LEU A 380 42.23 -15.67 18.28
N ARG A 381 43.51 -15.61 18.65
CA ARG A 381 44.38 -16.81 18.65
C ARG A 381 43.91 -17.83 19.67
N HIS A 382 43.65 -17.39 20.90
CA HIS A 382 43.15 -18.24 21.98
C HIS A 382 41.81 -18.92 21.61
N HIS A 383 40.84 -18.18 21.07
CA HIS A 383 39.58 -18.75 20.60
C HIS A 383 39.78 -19.78 19.46
N LYS A 384 40.74 -19.52 18.55
CA LYS A 384 41.05 -20.42 17.42
C LYS A 384 41.83 -21.67 17.81
N GLU A 385 42.69 -21.59 18.83
CA GLU A 385 43.55 -22.68 19.29
C GLU A 385 42.87 -23.54 20.36
N GLU A 386 42.08 -22.94 21.26
CA GLU A 386 41.47 -23.61 22.42
C GLU A 386 39.95 -23.79 22.30
N GLY A 387 39.27 -23.11 21.36
CA GLY A 387 37.81 -23.20 21.17
C GLY A 387 36.99 -22.59 22.32
N LEU A 388 37.62 -21.84 23.22
CA LEU A 388 36.98 -21.22 24.38
C LEU A 388 36.21 -19.94 23.97
N PRO A 389 35.00 -19.71 24.51
CA PRO A 389 34.22 -18.52 24.18
C PRO A 389 34.87 -17.24 24.71
N TYR A 390 34.71 -16.14 23.97
CA TYR A 390 35.24 -14.83 24.36
C TYR A 390 34.69 -14.35 25.71
N ASN A 391 35.57 -13.75 26.51
CA ASN A 391 35.16 -13.11 27.75
C ASN A 391 34.58 -11.69 27.51
N LEU A 392 34.00 -11.08 28.55
CA LEU A 392 33.32 -9.77 28.44
C LEU A 392 34.28 -8.63 28.06
N GLU A 393 35.54 -8.67 28.50
CA GLU A 393 36.55 -7.64 28.20
C GLU A 393 37.09 -7.78 26.77
N GLU A 394 37.31 -9.02 26.33
CA GLU A 394 37.67 -9.35 24.94
C GLU A 394 36.58 -8.90 23.97
N MET A 395 35.31 -9.26 24.23
CA MET A 395 34.17 -8.81 23.41
C MET A 395 34.04 -7.29 23.39
N ALA A 396 34.32 -6.59 24.50
CA ALA A 396 34.31 -5.13 24.55
C ALA A 396 35.44 -4.53 23.68
N ALA A 397 36.67 -5.03 23.80
CA ALA A 397 37.80 -4.61 22.99
C ALA A 397 37.59 -4.89 21.49
N MET A 398 37.04 -6.06 21.15
CA MET A 398 36.66 -6.42 19.78
C MET A 398 35.61 -5.48 19.22
N ARG A 399 34.56 -5.19 20.00
CA ARG A 399 33.52 -4.21 19.64
C ARG A 399 34.11 -2.82 19.39
N GLU A 400 34.96 -2.31 20.28
CA GLU A 400 35.63 -1.01 20.13
C GLU A 400 36.40 -0.93 18.80
N VAL A 401 37.18 -1.96 18.47
CA VAL A 401 37.96 -2.04 17.22
C VAL A 401 37.05 -2.13 15.98
N ILE A 402 36.04 -3.00 15.97
CA ILE A 402 35.10 -3.14 14.85
C ILE A 402 34.38 -1.81 14.59
N GLU A 403 33.85 -1.18 15.63
CA GLU A 403 33.12 0.08 15.50
C GLU A 403 34.04 1.21 15.03
N ALA A 404 35.29 1.27 15.49
CA ALA A 404 36.24 2.29 15.04
C ALA A 404 36.60 2.14 13.56
N VAL A 405 36.90 0.92 13.10
CA VAL A 405 37.18 0.64 11.68
C VAL A 405 35.94 0.92 10.81
N ARG A 406 34.74 0.46 11.22
CA ARG A 406 33.50 0.74 10.47
C ARG A 406 33.18 2.24 10.42
N ARG A 407 33.33 2.97 11.53
CA ARG A 407 33.16 4.44 11.57
C ARG A 407 34.11 5.16 10.61
N HIS A 408 35.37 4.73 10.51
CA HIS A 408 36.31 5.30 9.55
C HIS A 408 35.81 5.14 8.11
N TYR A 409 35.47 3.92 7.68
CA TYR A 409 35.03 3.68 6.29
C TYR A 409 33.71 4.37 5.96
N ILE A 410 32.75 4.41 6.88
CA ILE A 410 31.50 5.17 6.72
C ILE A 410 31.83 6.67 6.55
N SER A 411 32.65 7.24 7.43
CA SER A 411 33.05 8.66 7.35
C SER A 411 33.77 9.01 6.05
N MET A 412 34.70 8.15 5.58
CA MET A 412 35.43 8.37 4.33
C MET A 412 34.49 8.39 3.11
N ARG A 413 33.58 7.41 3.05
CA ARG A 413 32.62 7.27 1.97
C ARG A 413 31.58 8.39 1.97
N ASP A 414 31.12 8.80 3.15
CA ASP A 414 30.14 9.87 3.28
C ASP A 414 30.76 11.25 2.98
N ALA A 415 32.05 11.45 3.29
CA ALA A 415 32.82 12.62 2.86
C ALA A 415 33.03 12.66 1.33
N GLU A 416 33.34 11.52 0.70
CA GLU A 416 33.43 11.40 -0.76
C GLU A 416 32.09 11.71 -1.43
N ARG A 417 30.99 11.19 -0.89
CA ARG A 417 29.62 11.48 -1.35
C ARG A 417 29.27 12.96 -1.20
N ALA A 418 29.54 13.56 -0.05
CA ALA A 418 29.30 14.98 0.18
C ALA A 418 30.08 15.85 -0.83
N ARG A 419 31.31 15.46 -1.16
CA ARG A 419 32.13 16.12 -2.18
C ARG A 419 31.52 16.01 -3.59
N LEU A 420 31.05 14.82 -3.98
CA LEU A 420 30.40 14.61 -5.28
C LEU A 420 29.06 15.37 -5.37
N ALA A 421 28.22 15.28 -4.34
CA ALA A 421 26.95 16.02 -4.27
C ALA A 421 27.16 17.55 -4.32
N ALA A 422 28.20 18.07 -3.67
CA ALA A 422 28.57 19.48 -3.76
C ALA A 422 29.02 19.89 -5.17
N GLN A 423 29.75 19.02 -5.90
CA GLN A 423 30.11 19.26 -7.29
C GLN A 423 28.89 19.27 -8.23
N GLU A 424 27.96 18.33 -8.04
CA GLU A 424 26.72 18.29 -8.82
C GLU A 424 25.81 19.50 -8.52
N ALA A 425 25.67 19.88 -7.25
CA ALA A 425 24.93 21.07 -6.84
C ALA A 425 25.55 22.36 -7.42
N ALA A 426 26.89 22.51 -7.36
CA ALA A 426 27.58 23.65 -7.96
C ALA A 426 27.41 23.69 -9.49
N ARG A 427 27.50 22.54 -10.17
CA ARG A 427 27.24 22.43 -11.62
C ARG A 427 25.80 22.82 -11.98
N ARG A 428 24.83 22.42 -11.16
CA ARG A 428 23.43 22.78 -11.36
C ARG A 428 23.20 24.27 -11.12
N ALA A 429 23.73 24.82 -10.04
CA ALA A 429 23.66 26.24 -9.73
C ALA A 429 24.26 27.10 -10.85
N ALA A 430 25.45 26.75 -11.36
CA ALA A 430 26.08 27.46 -12.48
C ALA A 430 25.25 27.39 -13.78
N LEU A 431 24.50 26.30 -14.01
CA LEU A 431 23.60 26.18 -15.16
C LEU A 431 22.31 26.98 -14.97
N GLU A 432 21.78 27.06 -13.75
CA GLU A 432 20.63 27.90 -13.41
C GLU A 432 21.01 29.40 -13.45
N GLU A 433 22.20 29.77 -12.98
CA GLU A 433 22.78 31.11 -13.08
C GLU A 433 23.03 31.53 -14.54
N ALA A 434 23.61 30.65 -15.37
CA ALA A 434 23.78 30.93 -16.80
C ALA A 434 22.46 31.07 -17.55
N ARG A 435 21.39 30.37 -17.14
CA ARG A 435 20.03 30.58 -17.66
C ARG A 435 19.46 31.92 -17.21
N ALA A 436 19.55 32.24 -15.92
CA ALA A 436 19.07 33.52 -15.39
C ALA A 436 19.81 34.71 -16.01
N ALA A 437 21.11 34.60 -16.27
CA ALA A 437 21.89 35.59 -17.00
C ALA A 437 21.39 35.76 -18.44
N ARG A 438 21.21 34.66 -19.19
CA ARG A 438 20.65 34.71 -20.56
C ARG A 438 19.23 35.30 -20.57
N GLU A 439 18.39 34.95 -19.60
CA GLU A 439 17.04 35.53 -19.48
C GLU A 439 17.09 37.03 -19.14
N ALA A 440 17.99 37.46 -18.25
CA ALA A 440 18.21 38.87 -17.93
C ALA A 440 18.75 39.68 -19.13
N GLU A 441 19.68 39.11 -19.92
CA GLU A 441 20.15 39.71 -21.18
C GLU A 441 19.01 39.91 -22.18
N ILE A 442 18.16 38.89 -22.36
CA ILE A 442 16.98 38.95 -23.24
C ILE A 442 15.99 40.01 -22.73
N GLN A 443 15.74 40.09 -21.43
CA GLN A 443 14.85 41.10 -20.84
C GLN A 443 15.43 42.52 -20.97
N ALA A 444 16.74 42.71 -20.78
CA ALA A 444 17.41 43.99 -21.01
C ALA A 444 17.36 44.41 -22.48
N ALA A 445 17.52 43.47 -23.41
CA ALA A 445 17.36 43.71 -24.84
C ALA A 445 15.92 44.09 -25.20
N LYS A 446 14.91 43.38 -24.66
CA LYS A 446 13.48 43.73 -24.84
C LYS A 446 13.13 45.09 -24.24
N ALA A 447 13.68 45.43 -23.06
CA ALA A 447 13.48 46.73 -22.42
C ALA A 447 14.11 47.92 -23.18
N ARG A 448 15.07 47.67 -24.08
CA ARG A 448 15.70 48.68 -24.94
C ARG A 448 14.89 49.01 -26.20
N ILE A 449 13.86 48.22 -26.53
CA ILE A 449 13.00 48.43 -27.70
C ILE A 449 12.19 49.72 -27.50
N PRO A 450 12.29 50.72 -28.39
CA PRO A 450 11.49 51.94 -28.28
C PRO A 450 9.99 51.64 -28.38
N PRO A 451 9.11 52.28 -27.57
CA PRO A 451 7.67 52.01 -27.62
C PRO A 451 7.05 52.31 -28.99
N ALA A 452 7.59 53.30 -29.72
CA ALA A 452 7.15 53.64 -31.07
C ALA A 452 7.35 52.51 -32.11
N ALA A 453 8.18 51.50 -31.82
CA ALA A 453 8.35 50.36 -32.72
C ALA A 453 7.09 49.47 -32.80
N TYR A 454 6.27 49.43 -31.74
CA TYR A 454 5.04 48.63 -31.73
C TYR A 454 3.92 49.23 -32.60
N ASP A 455 3.98 50.54 -32.87
CA ASP A 455 2.99 51.25 -33.68
C ASP A 455 3.25 51.12 -35.20
N ILE A 456 4.45 50.71 -35.61
CA ILE A 456 4.83 50.57 -37.03
C ILE A 456 4.50 49.14 -37.50
N PRO A 457 3.66 48.95 -38.54
CA PRO A 457 3.36 47.64 -39.07
C PRO A 457 4.51 47.08 -39.93
N ILE A 458 4.72 45.76 -39.90
CA ILE A 458 5.86 45.10 -40.55
C ILE A 458 5.89 45.26 -42.09
N THR A 459 4.77 45.69 -42.68
CA THR A 459 4.63 46.02 -44.11
C THR A 459 5.37 47.29 -44.54
N GLU A 460 5.72 48.18 -43.61
CA GLU A 460 6.33 49.48 -43.92
C GLU A 460 7.87 49.43 -43.97
N ILE A 461 8.49 48.37 -43.44
CA ILE A 461 9.96 48.20 -43.36
C ILE A 461 10.60 47.79 -44.72
N GLY A 462 9.83 47.68 -45.81
CA GLY A 462 10.39 47.37 -47.14
C GLY A 462 10.92 45.95 -47.34
N LEU A 463 10.57 45.00 -46.47
CA LEU A 463 10.93 43.58 -46.59
C LEU A 463 10.32 42.93 -47.84
N SER A 464 11.00 41.91 -48.39
CA SER A 464 10.46 41.14 -49.50
C SER A 464 9.19 40.38 -49.10
N GLN A 465 8.25 40.26 -50.05
CA GLN A 465 6.98 39.56 -49.87
C GLN A 465 7.14 38.12 -49.35
N ARG A 466 8.27 37.47 -49.65
CA ARG A 466 8.61 36.15 -49.10
C ARG A 466 8.90 36.25 -47.60
N VAL A 467 9.84 37.10 -47.19
CA VAL A 467 10.25 37.23 -45.78
C VAL A 467 9.09 37.72 -44.92
N LEU A 468 8.36 38.73 -45.40
CA LEU A 468 7.16 39.23 -44.73
C LEU A 468 6.09 38.15 -44.54
N GLY A 469 5.83 37.33 -45.58
CA GLY A 469 4.92 36.19 -45.49
C GLY A 469 5.43 35.02 -44.64
N HIS A 470 6.70 34.98 -44.24
CA HIS A 470 7.20 34.06 -43.20
C HIS A 470 7.01 34.67 -41.79
N LEU A 471 7.34 35.95 -41.60
CA LEU A 471 7.21 36.66 -40.33
C LEU A 471 5.75 36.76 -39.85
N GLN A 472 4.81 37.10 -40.74
CA GLN A 472 3.38 37.15 -40.41
C GLN A 472 2.79 35.78 -40.04
N ARG A 473 3.27 34.69 -40.67
CA ARG A 473 2.90 33.33 -40.27
C ARG A 473 3.49 32.91 -38.92
N GLY A 474 4.59 33.55 -38.51
CA GLY A 474 5.13 33.48 -37.16
C GLY A 474 4.37 34.33 -36.13
N GLY A 475 3.33 35.08 -36.53
CA GLY A 475 2.57 35.97 -35.64
C GLY A 475 3.21 37.35 -35.42
N ILE A 476 4.22 37.72 -36.21
CA ILE A 476 4.88 39.03 -36.11
C ILE A 476 4.19 40.02 -37.06
N GLU A 477 3.46 40.98 -36.51
CA GLU A 477 2.66 41.96 -37.24
C GLU A 477 3.26 43.38 -37.22
N ASN A 478 4.05 43.72 -36.20
CA ASN A 478 4.69 45.03 -36.03
C ASN A 478 6.21 44.97 -35.79
N VAL A 479 6.89 46.12 -35.88
CA VAL A 479 8.36 46.22 -35.70
C VAL A 479 8.77 45.90 -34.27
N GLY A 480 7.96 46.26 -33.27
CA GLY A 480 8.23 45.95 -31.86
C GLY A 480 8.37 44.44 -31.61
N GLN A 481 7.39 43.65 -32.05
CA GLN A 481 7.44 42.18 -32.01
C GLN A 481 8.64 41.61 -32.78
N LEU A 482 8.96 42.18 -33.94
CA LEU A 482 10.14 41.77 -34.72
C LEU A 482 11.45 41.99 -33.92
N MET A 483 11.54 43.12 -33.21
CA MET A 483 12.66 43.43 -32.33
C MET A 483 12.65 42.58 -31.04
N GLU A 484 11.49 42.18 -30.51
CA GLU A 484 11.41 41.24 -29.37
C GLU A 484 11.94 39.85 -29.73
N HIS A 485 11.68 39.37 -30.95
CA HIS A 485 12.23 38.10 -31.42
C HIS A 485 13.73 38.18 -31.72
N LEU A 486 14.25 39.35 -32.12
CA LEU A 486 15.69 39.60 -32.25
C LEU A 486 16.40 39.80 -30.90
N ALA A 487 15.68 40.27 -29.88
CA ALA A 487 16.18 40.37 -28.50
C ALA A 487 16.45 39.00 -27.86
N GLU A 488 15.93 37.91 -28.42
CA GLU A 488 16.29 36.52 -28.08
C GLU A 488 17.58 36.03 -28.78
N GLY A 489 18.23 36.93 -29.54
CA GLY A 489 19.31 36.66 -30.48
C GLY A 489 18.79 36.30 -31.88
N ASP A 490 19.68 36.23 -32.87
CA ASP A 490 19.34 35.81 -34.25
C ASP A 490 18.67 34.41 -34.29
N GLU A 491 18.96 33.55 -33.29
CA GLU A 491 18.28 32.27 -33.07
C GLU A 491 16.76 32.41 -32.87
N GLY A 492 16.28 33.53 -32.34
CA GLY A 492 14.85 33.79 -32.09
C GLY A 492 14.03 33.83 -33.38
N LEU A 493 14.55 34.48 -34.43
CA LEU A 493 13.91 34.50 -35.76
C LEU A 493 14.20 33.25 -36.59
N LEU A 494 15.34 32.57 -36.41
CA LEU A 494 15.65 31.32 -37.12
C LEU A 494 14.74 30.14 -36.72
N LYS A 495 14.04 30.22 -35.57
CA LYS A 495 13.00 29.27 -35.17
C LYS A 495 11.74 29.34 -36.05
N LEU A 496 11.56 30.40 -36.84
CA LEU A 496 10.37 30.60 -37.68
C LEU A 496 10.53 29.90 -39.04
N ASP A 497 9.53 29.10 -39.40
CA ASP A 497 9.57 28.25 -40.60
C ASP A 497 9.85 29.03 -41.90
N GLY A 498 11.05 28.84 -42.43
CA GLY A 498 11.52 29.39 -43.69
C GLY A 498 12.29 30.71 -43.61
N ILE A 499 12.59 31.20 -42.40
CA ILE A 499 13.61 32.25 -42.19
C ILE A 499 14.99 31.59 -42.19
N GLY A 500 15.84 32.02 -43.12
CA GLY A 500 17.25 31.61 -43.20
C GLY A 500 18.21 32.78 -43.08
N PRO A 501 19.53 32.56 -43.14
CA PRO A 501 20.53 33.62 -42.92
C PRO A 501 20.41 34.80 -43.90
N LYS A 502 19.92 34.58 -45.13
CA LYS A 502 19.62 35.66 -46.09
C LYS A 502 18.43 36.52 -45.65
N ALA A 503 17.39 35.90 -45.08
CA ALA A 503 16.24 36.62 -44.54
C ALA A 503 16.60 37.39 -43.28
N LEU A 504 17.43 36.84 -42.39
CA LEU A 504 18.01 37.59 -41.26
C LEU A 504 18.78 38.83 -41.73
N SER A 505 19.68 38.69 -42.70
CA SER A 505 20.43 39.84 -43.22
C SER A 505 19.52 40.89 -43.88
N GLU A 506 18.40 40.46 -44.47
CA GLU A 506 17.38 41.37 -45.04
C GLU A 506 16.63 42.11 -43.93
N VAL A 507 16.27 41.44 -42.83
CA VAL A 507 15.65 42.04 -41.65
C VAL A 507 16.58 43.03 -40.95
N HIS A 508 17.84 42.67 -40.69
CA HIS A 508 18.83 43.58 -40.08
C HIS A 508 19.04 44.83 -40.94
N ASN A 509 19.31 44.67 -42.25
CA ASN A 509 19.49 45.81 -43.16
C ASN A 509 18.25 46.72 -43.26
N ALA A 510 17.05 46.17 -43.06
CA ALA A 510 15.80 46.93 -43.10
C ALA A 510 15.56 47.69 -41.78
N LEU A 511 15.88 47.08 -40.63
CA LEU A 511 15.85 47.73 -39.32
C LEU A 511 16.91 48.84 -39.20
N ASP A 512 18.12 48.62 -39.72
CA ASP A 512 19.19 49.63 -39.79
C ASP A 512 18.83 50.85 -40.67
N GLN A 513 17.82 50.72 -41.54
CA GLN A 513 17.29 51.81 -42.37
C GLN A 513 16.11 52.54 -41.73
N LEU A 514 15.56 52.05 -40.61
CA LEU A 514 14.59 52.78 -39.81
C LEU A 514 15.33 53.69 -38.82
N ASP A 515 15.41 54.99 -39.15
CA ASP A 515 15.77 56.06 -38.23
C ASP A 515 14.69 56.21 -37.13
N LEU A 516 14.63 55.26 -36.21
CA LEU A 516 13.83 55.33 -35.00
C LEU A 516 14.47 56.35 -34.04
N PRO A 517 13.70 57.28 -33.45
CA PRO A 517 14.24 58.18 -32.43
C PRO A 517 14.75 57.32 -31.25
N PRO A 518 15.93 57.64 -30.69
CA PRO A 518 16.48 56.86 -29.59
C PRO A 518 15.50 56.86 -28.42
N ALA A 519 15.27 55.69 -27.83
CA ALA A 519 14.52 55.60 -26.58
C ALA A 519 15.17 56.54 -25.56
N GLU A 520 14.40 57.46 -24.98
CA GLU A 520 14.89 58.35 -23.94
C GLU A 520 15.52 57.50 -22.82
N PRO A 521 16.75 57.81 -22.38
CA PRO A 521 17.38 57.04 -21.32
C PRO A 521 16.55 57.20 -20.06
N LYS A 522 15.81 56.14 -19.68
CA LYS A 522 15.45 55.95 -18.27
C LYS A 522 16.75 55.93 -17.50
N GLU A 523 16.85 56.82 -16.53
CA GLU A 523 18.06 57.07 -15.75
C GLU A 523 18.69 55.75 -15.30
N GLU A 524 20.01 55.66 -15.42
CA GLU A 524 20.78 54.61 -14.75
C GLU A 524 20.50 54.70 -13.25
N VAL A 525 19.71 53.76 -12.72
CA VAL A 525 19.72 53.50 -11.28
C VAL A 525 21.07 52.85 -11.00
N THR A 526 22.06 53.70 -10.73
CA THR A 526 23.39 53.28 -10.29
C THR A 526 23.24 52.28 -9.15
N PRO A 527 23.95 51.13 -9.17
CA PRO A 527 24.00 50.24 -8.03
C PRO A 527 24.45 51.02 -6.80
N ALA A 528 23.76 50.81 -5.67
CA ALA A 528 24.28 51.24 -4.38
C ALA A 528 25.47 50.33 -4.02
N GLU A 529 26.66 50.70 -4.48
CA GLU A 529 27.90 50.03 -4.08
C GLU A 529 28.12 50.23 -2.57
N ALA A 530 28.49 49.14 -1.90
CA ALA A 530 28.58 49.12 -0.45
C ALA A 530 29.79 49.90 0.08
N ALA A 531 29.58 50.61 1.18
CA ALA A 531 30.62 51.13 2.07
C ALA A 531 30.58 50.35 3.41
N PRO A 532 31.70 50.30 4.16
CA PRO A 532 32.37 49.03 4.43
C PRO A 532 31.89 48.31 5.69
N VAL A 533 32.35 47.06 5.83
CA VAL A 533 32.29 46.32 7.09
C VAL A 533 33.08 47.06 8.17
N THR A 534 32.41 47.41 9.26
CA THR A 534 33.05 47.66 10.56
C THR A 534 32.39 46.79 11.61
N GLU A 535 33.24 46.17 12.42
CA GLU A 535 32.95 45.17 13.44
C GLU A 535 31.81 45.56 14.39
N ALA A 536 31.02 44.56 14.80
CA ALA A 536 30.32 44.61 16.06
C ALA A 536 31.27 44.14 17.18
N PRO A 537 31.45 44.95 18.23
CA PRO A 537 31.74 44.39 19.54
C PRO A 537 30.76 44.89 20.62
N VAL A 538 30.33 43.94 21.45
CA VAL A 538 29.87 44.12 22.84
C VAL A 538 28.62 44.99 23.06
N ALA A 539 27.50 44.31 23.32
CA ALA A 539 26.43 44.84 24.14
C ALA A 539 26.56 44.23 25.55
N GLU A 540 26.94 45.03 26.54
CA GLU A 540 26.95 44.65 27.95
C GLU A 540 26.36 45.78 28.80
N GLU A 541 25.38 45.40 29.64
CA GLU A 541 24.78 46.10 30.80
C GLU A 541 24.56 47.63 30.80
N LYS A 542 23.28 48.04 30.98
CA LYS A 542 22.79 48.42 32.33
C LYS A 542 21.27 48.64 32.44
N GLU A 543 20.72 48.11 33.53
CA GLU A 543 19.44 48.44 34.18
C GLU A 543 19.44 49.90 34.76
N PRO A 544 18.39 50.48 35.41
CA PRO A 544 17.25 49.80 36.07
C PRO A 544 15.86 50.49 36.26
N VAL A 545 14.92 49.68 36.79
CA VAL A 545 13.89 49.96 37.84
C VAL A 545 12.54 50.68 37.56
N ALA A 546 11.46 49.91 37.83
CA ALA A 546 10.12 50.22 38.38
C ALA A 546 9.17 51.21 37.65
N GLU A 547 7.83 51.15 37.76
CA GLU A 547 6.85 50.37 38.57
C GLU A 547 5.57 50.13 37.69
N ALA A 548 4.50 49.37 37.98
CA ALA A 548 4.01 48.65 39.18
C ALA A 548 3.13 47.43 38.80
N ALA A 549 2.16 47.04 39.64
CA ALA A 549 1.24 45.88 39.48
C ALA A 549 -0.23 46.26 39.87
N PRO A 550 -1.18 45.33 40.11
CA PRO A 550 -1.57 44.08 39.41
C PRO A 550 -3.09 43.99 39.07
N LEU A 551 -3.52 42.97 38.31
CA LEU A 551 -4.86 42.33 38.29
C LEU A 551 -4.78 41.07 37.38
N ALA A 552 -5.47 39.94 37.54
CA ALA A 552 -6.14 39.22 38.62
C ALA A 552 -6.79 37.98 37.94
N GLU A 553 -6.42 36.75 38.31
CA GLU A 553 -7.10 35.51 37.85
C GLU A 553 -8.35 35.20 38.69
N PRO A 554 -9.35 34.51 38.11
CA PRO A 554 -10.21 33.57 38.85
C PRO A 554 -10.50 32.26 38.03
N PRO A 555 -11.08 31.19 38.61
CA PRO A 555 -10.26 30.02 38.96
C PRO A 555 -10.82 28.65 38.49
N ALA A 556 -10.08 27.58 38.77
CA ALA A 556 -10.53 26.18 38.61
C ALA A 556 -11.40 25.70 39.80
N PRO A 557 -12.36 24.77 39.58
CA PRO A 557 -13.14 24.13 40.65
C PRO A 557 -12.41 22.94 41.30
N PRO A 558 -12.81 22.52 42.52
CA PRO A 558 -11.92 21.79 43.45
C PRO A 558 -12.07 20.25 43.44
N ALA A 559 -11.11 19.59 44.08
CA ALA A 559 -11.23 18.21 44.56
C ALA A 559 -11.92 18.16 45.94
N GLU A 560 -12.66 17.08 46.21
CA GLU A 560 -13.19 16.77 47.55
C GLU A 560 -12.38 15.64 48.20
N GLU A 561 -11.97 15.87 49.45
CA GLU A 561 -11.40 14.84 50.33
C GLU A 561 -12.52 14.14 51.12
N VAL A 562 -12.42 12.82 51.29
CA VAL A 562 -13.34 12.01 52.13
C VAL A 562 -12.49 11.19 53.11
N PRO A 563 -12.89 11.03 54.39
CA PRO A 563 -11.95 10.71 55.45
C PRO A 563 -11.50 9.24 55.50
N THR A 564 -10.27 9.03 55.96
CA THR A 564 -9.79 7.74 56.47
C THR A 564 -10.26 7.53 57.91
N GLU A 565 -10.92 6.40 58.20
CA GLU A 565 -11.12 5.91 59.56
C GLU A 565 -10.66 4.45 59.65
N ALA A 566 -9.97 4.10 60.75
CA ALA A 566 -9.27 2.85 60.92
C ALA A 566 -9.92 1.98 62.00
N ILE A 567 -10.25 0.72 61.66
CA ILE A 567 -10.66 -0.31 62.62
C ILE A 567 -9.92 -1.61 62.30
N ALA A 568 -9.40 -2.25 63.34
CA ALA A 568 -8.90 -3.62 63.36
C ALA A 568 -9.45 -4.32 64.64
N PRO A 569 -9.14 -5.61 64.83
CA PRO A 569 -10.02 -6.76 64.64
C PRO A 569 -10.92 -7.07 65.85
N PRO A 570 -11.69 -8.17 65.80
CA PRO A 570 -11.57 -9.13 66.90
C PRO A 570 -11.45 -10.61 66.47
N VAL A 571 -11.19 -11.44 67.47
CA VAL A 571 -10.92 -12.89 67.46
C VAL A 571 -12.14 -13.66 67.96
N GLU A 572 -12.40 -14.84 67.39
CA GLU A 572 -13.09 -16.04 67.95
C GLU A 572 -13.52 -16.95 66.76
N GLU A 573 -13.56 -18.28 66.81
CA GLU A 573 -12.92 -19.27 67.68
C GLU A 573 -12.84 -20.62 66.89
N ALA A 574 -12.12 -21.63 67.40
CA ALA A 574 -12.07 -22.99 66.83
C ALA A 574 -13.33 -23.80 67.27
N PRO A 575 -13.63 -25.07 66.84
CA PRO A 575 -12.66 -26.18 66.77
C PRO A 575 -12.84 -27.24 65.66
N ALA A 576 -11.86 -28.15 65.65
CA ALA A 576 -11.86 -29.58 65.26
C ALA A 576 -13.08 -30.23 64.57
N GLU A 577 -12.79 -31.06 63.56
CA GLU A 577 -12.83 -32.52 63.75
C GLU A 577 -12.03 -33.28 62.67
N ALA A 578 -11.67 -34.53 62.98
CA ALA A 578 -11.00 -35.48 62.09
C ALA A 578 -11.69 -36.87 62.20
N PRO A 579 -11.14 -37.91 61.56
CA PRO A 579 -11.65 -38.59 60.36
C PRO A 579 -12.83 -39.56 60.64
N PRO A 580 -13.32 -40.33 59.63
CA PRO A 580 -12.86 -41.73 59.59
C PRO A 580 -12.82 -42.44 58.21
N SER A 581 -12.15 -43.59 58.23
CA SER A 581 -12.48 -44.87 57.55
C SER A 581 -12.48 -45.01 56.01
N THR A 582 -11.37 -45.60 55.53
CA THR A 582 -11.24 -46.80 54.65
C THR A 582 -12.28 -47.92 54.92
N PRO A 583 -12.45 -49.00 54.08
CA PRO A 583 -11.39 -49.69 53.30
C PRO A 583 -11.76 -50.38 51.96
N GLU A 584 -10.71 -50.99 51.35
CA GLU A 584 -10.71 -52.14 50.38
C GLU A 584 -11.36 -51.90 48.99
N GLU A 585 -10.89 -52.50 47.88
CA GLU A 585 -10.13 -53.75 47.67
C GLU A 585 -8.80 -53.58 46.88
N ALA A 586 -8.03 -54.68 46.77
CA ALA A 586 -6.73 -54.76 46.11
C ALA A 586 -6.78 -55.39 44.70
N VAL A 587 -5.80 -55.06 43.84
CA VAL A 587 -5.38 -55.88 42.67
C VAL A 587 -3.86 -55.78 42.50
N GLU A 588 -3.22 -56.89 42.12
CA GLU A 588 -1.79 -57.08 41.90
C GLU A 588 -1.28 -56.63 40.52
N GLU A 589 0.04 -56.36 40.48
CA GLU A 589 1.07 -56.55 39.44
C GLU A 589 0.83 -56.38 37.90
N LYS A 590 1.92 -55.98 37.23
CA LYS A 590 2.06 -55.72 35.78
C LYS A 590 1.90 -56.99 34.90
N PRO A 591 1.89 -56.81 33.57
CA PRO A 591 2.89 -57.48 32.73
C PRO A 591 3.81 -56.48 32.00
N GLU A 592 5.05 -56.89 31.73
CA GLU A 592 6.11 -56.05 31.13
C GLU A 592 6.16 -56.14 29.58
N GLU A 593 5.19 -56.83 28.97
CA GLU A 593 5.14 -57.11 27.53
C GLU A 593 4.68 -55.90 26.65
N GLU A 594 4.12 -54.84 27.25
CA GLU A 594 3.75 -53.61 26.50
C GLU A 594 4.90 -52.60 26.36
N GLU A 595 5.99 -52.71 27.14
CA GLU A 595 7.14 -51.80 27.04
C GLU A 595 8.12 -52.27 25.93
N GLU A 596 8.45 -53.55 25.83
CA GLU A 596 9.32 -54.09 24.75
C GLU A 596 8.70 -53.90 23.34
N ALA A 597 7.39 -54.12 23.19
CA ALA A 597 6.70 -53.97 21.90
C ALA A 597 6.63 -52.51 21.40
N LEU A 598 6.84 -51.52 22.28
CA LEU A 598 6.93 -50.11 21.90
C LEU A 598 8.36 -49.70 21.54
N GLU A 599 9.39 -50.38 22.06
CA GLU A 599 10.78 -50.12 21.69
C GLU A 599 11.12 -50.71 20.30
N GLU A 600 10.68 -51.95 19.97
CA GLU A 600 10.87 -52.51 18.62
C GLU A 600 10.25 -51.63 17.52
N ILE A 601 9.05 -51.09 17.74
CA ILE A 601 8.36 -50.19 16.78
C ILE A 601 9.10 -48.86 16.61
N TRP A 602 9.85 -48.40 17.62
CA TRP A 602 10.64 -47.17 17.52
C TRP A 602 11.99 -47.38 16.84
N GLU A 603 12.60 -48.57 16.96
CA GLU A 603 13.81 -48.92 16.19
C GLU A 603 13.50 -49.13 14.69
N GLU A 604 12.41 -49.82 14.32
CA GLU A 604 11.99 -49.99 12.92
C GLU A 604 11.76 -48.65 12.19
N VAL A 605 11.18 -47.66 12.87
CA VAL A 605 10.94 -46.32 12.31
C VAL A 605 12.23 -45.48 12.17
N LEU A 606 13.25 -45.74 13.01
CA LEU A 606 14.55 -45.08 12.88
C LEU A 606 15.38 -45.65 11.73
N GLU A 607 15.33 -46.96 11.48
CA GLU A 607 15.99 -47.57 10.32
C GLU A 607 15.36 -47.09 8.98
N GLU A 608 14.03 -46.94 8.89
CA GLU A 608 13.38 -46.36 7.69
C GLU A 608 13.76 -44.89 7.45
N GLU A 609 13.92 -44.05 8.49
CA GLU A 609 14.38 -42.66 8.33
C GLU A 609 15.86 -42.57 7.92
N GLU A 610 16.74 -43.46 8.39
CA GLU A 610 18.16 -43.48 7.98
C GLU A 610 18.34 -43.95 6.52
N GLU A 611 17.59 -44.95 6.04
CA GLU A 611 17.62 -45.37 4.62
C GLU A 611 17.13 -44.26 3.65
N GLU A 612 16.08 -43.49 4.02
CA GLU A 612 15.63 -42.34 3.22
C GLU A 612 16.69 -41.21 3.17
N GLU A 613 17.44 -40.96 4.25
CA GLU A 613 18.52 -39.96 4.23
C GLU A 613 19.71 -40.40 3.35
N GLU A 614 20.08 -41.69 3.33
CA GLU A 614 21.14 -42.20 2.46
C GLU A 614 20.78 -42.09 0.96
N GLU A 615 19.55 -42.45 0.55
CA GLU A 615 19.10 -42.26 -0.85
C GLU A 615 19.16 -40.78 -1.28
N VAL A 616 18.73 -39.86 -0.40
CA VAL A 616 18.76 -38.42 -0.67
C VAL A 616 20.20 -37.92 -0.82
N ILE A 617 21.14 -38.41 -0.01
CA ILE A 617 22.56 -38.10 -0.12
C ILE A 617 23.13 -38.61 -1.45
N GLU A 618 22.79 -39.82 -1.89
CA GLU A 618 23.29 -40.36 -3.16
C GLU A 618 22.77 -39.56 -4.38
N ILE A 619 21.49 -39.19 -4.37
CA ILE A 619 20.85 -38.33 -5.39
C ILE A 619 21.50 -36.93 -5.46
N LEU A 620 22.02 -36.41 -4.34
CA LEU A 620 22.74 -35.13 -4.28
C LEU A 620 24.17 -35.24 -4.82
N GLN A 621 24.86 -36.36 -4.60
CA GLN A 621 26.22 -36.57 -5.09
C GLN A 621 26.29 -36.69 -6.63
N GLN A 622 25.31 -37.35 -7.26
CA GLN A 622 25.28 -37.54 -8.72
C GLN A 622 25.15 -36.24 -9.54
N LYS A 623 24.73 -35.11 -8.95
CA LYS A 623 24.49 -33.84 -9.67
C LYS A 623 25.76 -33.01 -9.96
N LYS A 624 26.93 -33.38 -9.47
CA LYS A 624 28.21 -32.64 -9.68
C LYS A 624 28.86 -32.87 -11.06
N LYS A 625 28.19 -32.55 -12.18
CA LYS A 625 28.83 -32.37 -13.53
C LYS A 625 27.90 -31.70 -14.57
N ARG A 626 27.73 -30.38 -14.51
CA ARG A 626 27.17 -29.56 -15.63
C ARG A 626 27.86 -28.19 -15.75
N PRO A 627 28.08 -27.66 -16.97
CA PRO A 627 28.81 -26.41 -17.19
C PRO A 627 28.00 -25.16 -16.81
N LYS A 628 28.71 -24.09 -16.41
CA LYS A 628 28.13 -22.82 -15.93
C LYS A 628 27.33 -22.11 -17.03
N ARG A 629 26.08 -21.73 -16.71
CA ARG A 629 25.25 -20.83 -17.53
C ARG A 629 25.56 -19.36 -17.21
N PRO A 630 25.43 -18.42 -18.16
CA PRO A 630 25.66 -16.99 -17.92
C PRO A 630 24.61 -16.40 -16.96
N LYS A 631 25.05 -15.48 -16.08
CA LYS A 631 24.21 -14.83 -15.08
C LYS A 631 23.11 -13.98 -15.77
N ARG A 632 21.84 -14.20 -15.39
CA ARG A 632 20.71 -13.33 -15.73
C ARG A 632 20.46 -12.39 -14.55
N GLN A 633 20.17 -11.12 -14.82
CA GLN A 633 19.73 -10.18 -13.80
C GLN A 633 18.20 -10.19 -13.76
N LEU A 634 17.64 -10.47 -12.59
CA LEU A 634 16.21 -10.44 -12.34
C LEU A 634 15.86 -9.08 -11.77
N VAL A 635 14.93 -8.37 -12.41
CA VAL A 635 14.41 -7.09 -11.94
C VAL A 635 12.91 -7.26 -11.68
N TYR A 636 12.44 -6.73 -10.56
CA TYR A 636 11.01 -6.73 -10.25
C TYR A 636 10.37 -5.53 -10.95
N ASP A 637 9.31 -5.79 -11.71
CA ASP A 637 8.54 -4.79 -12.44
C ASP A 637 7.28 -4.48 -11.62
N GLU A 638 7.16 -3.24 -11.14
CA GLU A 638 6.08 -2.81 -10.25
C GLU A 638 4.75 -2.60 -10.99
N GLU A 639 4.76 -2.32 -12.30
CA GLU A 639 3.54 -2.17 -13.10
C GLU A 639 2.94 -3.52 -13.48
N LEU A 640 3.79 -4.51 -13.77
CA LEU A 640 3.38 -5.87 -14.16
C LEU A 640 3.33 -6.86 -12.99
N GLY A 641 3.74 -6.44 -11.78
CA GLY A 641 3.68 -7.23 -10.54
C GLY A 641 4.49 -8.53 -10.57
N ARG A 642 5.46 -8.67 -11.50
CA ARG A 642 6.21 -9.90 -11.76
C ARG A 642 7.71 -9.64 -11.97
N VAL A 643 8.51 -10.66 -11.72
CA VAL A 643 9.96 -10.59 -11.95
C VAL A 643 10.27 -10.86 -13.43
N VAL A 644 10.96 -9.93 -14.08
CA VAL A 644 11.38 -10.03 -15.49
C VAL A 644 12.90 -10.19 -15.57
N ALA A 645 13.38 -11.04 -16.48
CA ALA A 645 14.79 -11.34 -16.64
C ALA A 645 15.42 -10.50 -17.76
N ILE A 646 16.20 -9.48 -17.40
CA ILE A 646 16.86 -8.60 -18.37
C ILE A 646 18.19 -9.23 -18.81
N ARG A 647 18.38 -9.36 -20.14
CA ARG A 647 19.66 -9.75 -20.75
C ARG A 647 20.55 -8.51 -20.87
N ARG A 648 21.69 -8.50 -20.17
CA ARG A 648 22.73 -7.48 -20.35
C ARG A 648 23.62 -7.87 -21.53
N HIS A 649 23.52 -7.18 -22.66
CA HIS A 649 24.48 -7.35 -23.76
C HIS A 649 25.87 -6.88 -23.32
N ARG A 650 26.90 -7.62 -23.72
CA ARG A 650 28.30 -7.30 -23.44
C ARG A 650 28.79 -6.36 -24.55
N ARG A 651 29.17 -5.13 -24.20
CA ARG A 651 29.65 -4.12 -25.15
C ARG A 651 31.04 -4.51 -25.64
N GLY A 652 31.20 -4.73 -26.94
CA GLY A 652 32.47 -5.08 -27.58
C GLY A 652 32.27 -5.42 -29.05
N GLU A 653 32.97 -4.67 -29.90
CA GLU A 653 32.99 -4.71 -31.38
C GLU A 653 31.70 -4.26 -32.09
N LEU A 654 31.94 -3.61 -33.24
CA LEU A 654 30.96 -2.99 -34.13
C LEU A 654 30.51 -4.04 -35.15
N ASP A 655 29.21 -4.12 -35.41
CA ASP A 655 28.70 -4.49 -36.73
C ASP A 655 27.54 -3.53 -37.03
N GLU A 656 27.63 -2.84 -38.16
CA GLU A 656 26.58 -2.00 -38.72
C GLU A 656 25.67 -2.91 -39.56
N ASP A 657 24.47 -3.23 -39.04
CA ASP A 657 23.31 -3.64 -39.85
C ASP A 657 22.04 -3.67 -38.98
N TRP A 658 20.87 -3.76 -39.62
CA TRP A 658 19.50 -3.68 -39.04
C TRP A 658 18.95 -2.28 -38.74
N LEU A 659 18.92 -1.46 -39.80
CA LEU A 659 17.70 -0.71 -40.13
C LEU A 659 16.75 -1.61 -40.95
N LEU A 660 15.46 -1.28 -40.96
CA LEU A 660 14.34 -2.06 -41.53
C LEU A 660 13.97 -3.28 -40.64
N GLU A 661 12.71 -3.61 -40.38
CA GLU A 661 11.47 -3.22 -41.08
C GLU A 661 10.31 -3.00 -40.08
N GLU A 662 9.29 -2.26 -40.51
CA GLU A 662 7.99 -2.20 -39.82
C GLU A 662 7.27 -3.55 -39.96
N ASP A 663 6.52 -3.99 -38.95
CA ASP A 663 5.24 -4.65 -39.23
C ASP A 663 4.29 -4.66 -38.04
N TRP A 664 2.99 -4.59 -38.35
CA TRP A 664 1.85 -4.59 -37.43
C TRP A 664 1.19 -5.99 -37.36
N GLU A 665 0.17 -6.09 -36.50
CA GLU A 665 -0.91 -7.11 -36.47
C GLU A 665 -0.71 -8.47 -35.74
N ASP A 666 -1.64 -8.68 -34.81
CA ASP A 666 -2.39 -9.90 -34.47
C ASP A 666 -1.79 -11.16 -33.78
N LEU A 667 -2.21 -11.27 -32.50
CA LEU A 667 -2.96 -12.39 -31.90
C LEU A 667 -2.38 -13.83 -31.88
N ALA A 668 -1.96 -14.25 -30.68
CA ALA A 668 -2.29 -15.57 -30.10
C ALA A 668 -2.21 -15.53 -28.54
#